data_AF-A0A9J7JXU9-F1
#
_entry.id   AF-A0A9J7JXU9-F1
#
_cell.length_a   1.000
_cell.length_b   1.000
_cell.length_c   1.000
_cell.angle_alpha   90.00
_cell.angle_beta   90.00
_cell.angle_gamma   90.00
#
_symmetry.space_group_name_H-M   'P 1'
#
loop_
_entity.id
_entity.type
_entity.pdbx_description
1 polymer ?
#
loop_
_entity_poly.entity_id
_entity_poly.type
_entity_poly.pdbx_seq_one_letter_code
_entity_poly.pdbx_strand_id
1 'polypeptide(L)'
;MRSTVGALLACAALGLCLAVPDKTVKWCAVSEHEYTKCISFRDHMKPLLPADGPQLACVKKTSYADCIKAISGSEADAITLDAGWVYEAGLTPNNLKPVAAEIYGTPEKPQTSYMAVAVVKKGTGFNLKELQGKKSCHTGLGRSAGWNVPIGLLFCEFPEPREPIEKDSVSFPQLCQLCSGCGCSSLQPYFGYTGAFKCLKDGGGDVAFVKHTTIFEVLSQKSDRDQYELLCLDGTRKPVDQFEQCYLARIPSHAVVARTVDGKEDLIWEILKVAQEHFGKGKSKDFQLFDSPIEKDLLFKNSAIGLLRVPPRMDYRLYLGHSYVTAIRNLREAKCPETPSSSAAVKWCALSHHERRKCDEWSVNSGGQIECESAETTEDCIDKIVNGEADAMSLDGGYAYIAGQCGLVPVMAEKYGECYRLFWGIFPVGYYAVAVVKKSDRDITWDNLKGKKSCHTAVDRTAGWNIPMGLLYSRTKSCKFDEYFSQGCAPGYEKNSTLCDLCIGPNKCAPNNKEGYYGYTGAFRCLVEKGDVAFVKAQTILQNTEGNNNEAWAKGLKLDDFELLCPDGSRKPVQDYKSCHLAQAPNHVVVSRKEKADRVSNVLHFQLNLFGSGGPECPKNFCLFSSDTKDLLFRDDTKTLCRVPVGTTYEKYLGEDYVQAVGNMRKCSTSPRRRETPPMNYYSRDAPRPLAARSLGPRSLGGPGRRRIFLMASADTWRVGDGAGGAFQPYLDSLRQELQQRDPTLLSVAVAVLAVLLTLVFWKFIWSRKSSQRAVLFVGLCDSGKTLLFVRLLTGHYRDTQTSITNSSAAYKVNNNRGNSLTLIDLPGHESLRLQFLDRFKSSARAVVFVVDSATFQREVKDVAEFLYQVLIDSMGLKKTPSFLIACNKQDIAMAKSAKLIQQQLEKELNTLRVTRSAAPSTLDSSSTAPAQLGKKGKEFEFSQLPLKVEFLECSAKGGRGDAGMADIQDLEKWLAKIA
;
A
#
# COMPACT_ATOMS: atom_id res chain seq x y z
N MET A 1 -56.50 -0.49 14.97
CA MET A 1 -55.46 -1.00 14.06
C MET A 1 -54.32 -0.02 13.74
N ARG A 2 -54.21 1.16 14.39
CA ARG A 2 -53.10 2.11 14.14
C ARG A 2 -51.94 2.01 15.14
N SER A 3 -52.15 1.42 16.32
CA SER A 3 -51.11 1.29 17.35
C SER A 3 -50.20 0.06 17.18
N THR A 4 -50.60 -0.91 16.35
CA THR A 4 -49.79 -2.13 16.07
C THR A 4 -48.75 -1.90 14.97
N VAL A 5 -49.00 -0.97 14.05
CA VAL A 5 -48.09 -0.65 12.93
C VAL A 5 -46.87 0.16 13.40
N GLY A 6 -47.03 1.01 14.42
CA GLY A 6 -45.92 1.78 15.00
C GLY A 6 -44.90 0.91 15.75
N ALA A 7 -45.34 -0.15 16.41
CA ALA A 7 -44.45 -1.10 17.08
C ALA A 7 -43.64 -1.97 16.09
N LEU A 8 -44.27 -2.37 14.97
CA LEU A 8 -43.61 -3.12 13.89
C LEU A 8 -42.56 -2.28 13.14
N LEU A 9 -42.80 -0.98 12.95
CA LEU A 9 -41.85 -0.06 12.33
C LEU A 9 -40.65 0.28 13.23
N ALA A 10 -40.83 0.33 14.56
CA ALA A 10 -39.73 0.48 15.51
C ALA A 10 -38.83 -0.78 15.54
N CYS A 11 -39.42 -1.98 15.46
CA CYS A 11 -38.65 -3.22 15.33
C CYS A 11 -37.92 -3.35 13.99
N ALA A 12 -38.48 -2.82 12.89
CA ALA A 12 -37.81 -2.80 11.58
C ALA A 12 -36.63 -1.80 11.53
N ALA A 13 -36.76 -0.64 12.18
CA ALA A 13 -35.68 0.35 12.29
C ALA A 13 -34.54 -0.11 13.23
N LEU A 14 -34.87 -0.86 14.28
CA LEU A 14 -33.87 -1.55 15.11
C LEU A 14 -33.25 -2.77 14.39
N GLY A 15 -34.00 -3.48 13.56
CA GLY A 15 -33.51 -4.61 12.76
C GLY A 15 -32.55 -4.21 11.64
N LEU A 16 -32.73 -3.03 11.03
CA LEU A 16 -31.82 -2.49 10.00
C LEU A 16 -30.52 -1.91 10.58
N CYS A 17 -30.44 -1.66 11.89
CA CYS A 17 -29.19 -1.29 12.57
C CYS A 17 -28.42 -2.50 13.14
N LEU A 18 -28.95 -3.72 12.98
CA LEU A 18 -28.37 -4.97 13.48
C LEU A 18 -28.17 -6.00 12.37
N ALA A 19 -27.82 -5.58 11.15
CA ALA A 19 -27.21 -6.50 10.19
C ALA A 19 -25.84 -6.90 10.75
N VAL A 20 -25.81 -7.97 11.54
CA VAL A 20 -24.58 -8.56 12.06
C VAL A 20 -23.73 -8.92 10.84
N PRO A 21 -22.49 -8.40 10.71
CA PRO A 21 -21.64 -8.74 9.59
C PRO A 21 -21.48 -10.25 9.50
N ASP A 22 -21.64 -10.84 8.31
CA ASP A 22 -21.43 -12.27 8.10
C ASP A 22 -20.00 -12.66 8.49
N LYS A 23 -19.86 -13.29 9.65
CA LYS A 23 -18.57 -13.73 10.20
C LYS A 23 -18.16 -15.12 9.71
N THR A 24 -18.84 -15.66 8.70
CA THR A 24 -18.49 -16.96 8.11
C THR A 24 -17.33 -16.83 7.14
N VAL A 25 -16.30 -17.63 7.31
CA VAL A 25 -15.17 -17.77 6.37
C VAL A 25 -15.39 -19.04 5.54
N LYS A 26 -15.51 -18.90 4.23
CA LYS A 26 -15.67 -20.00 3.27
C LYS A 26 -14.31 -20.45 2.74
N TRP A 27 -13.83 -21.60 3.20
CA TRP A 27 -12.58 -22.19 2.75
C TRP A 27 -12.76 -23.00 1.46
N CYS A 28 -11.96 -22.74 0.44
CA CYS A 28 -12.02 -23.46 -0.83
C CYS A 28 -11.17 -24.75 -0.79
N ALA A 29 -11.74 -25.87 -1.21
CA ALA A 29 -11.10 -27.18 -1.32
C ALA A 29 -11.17 -27.69 -2.77
N VAL A 30 -10.09 -28.29 -3.26
CA VAL A 30 -9.91 -28.68 -4.67
C VAL A 30 -10.14 -30.17 -4.92
N SER A 31 -9.94 -31.03 -3.90
CA SER A 31 -10.18 -32.48 -4.00
C SER A 31 -11.28 -32.95 -3.04
N GLU A 32 -11.82 -34.16 -3.25
CA GLU A 32 -12.76 -34.77 -2.30
C GLU A 32 -12.14 -34.99 -0.92
N HIS A 33 -10.90 -35.44 -0.88
CA HIS A 33 -10.16 -35.64 0.36
C HIS A 33 -9.92 -34.30 1.09
N GLU A 34 -9.61 -33.24 0.35
CA GLU A 34 -9.45 -31.90 0.90
C GLU A 34 -10.77 -31.32 1.43
N TYR A 35 -11.87 -31.54 0.69
CA TYR A 35 -13.20 -31.12 1.12
C TYR A 35 -13.64 -31.84 2.39
N THR A 36 -13.39 -33.15 2.49
CA THR A 36 -13.68 -33.93 3.70
C THR A 36 -12.85 -33.47 4.89
N LYS A 37 -11.55 -33.19 4.68
CA LYS A 37 -10.70 -32.60 5.73
C LYS A 37 -11.20 -31.23 6.15
N CYS A 38 -11.67 -30.39 5.23
CA CYS A 38 -12.25 -29.08 5.54
C CYS A 38 -13.51 -29.21 6.41
N ILE A 39 -14.40 -30.15 6.08
CA ILE A 39 -15.61 -30.41 6.88
C ILE A 39 -15.24 -30.87 8.29
N SER A 40 -14.28 -31.78 8.42
CA SER A 40 -13.74 -32.19 9.71
C SER A 40 -13.12 -31.02 10.48
N PHE A 41 -12.37 -30.15 9.80
CA PHE A 41 -11.79 -28.94 10.38
C PHE A 41 -12.87 -28.01 10.96
N ARG A 42 -13.93 -27.75 10.19
CA ARG A 42 -15.08 -26.95 10.63
C ARG A 42 -15.71 -27.52 11.90
N ASP A 43 -16.00 -28.83 11.89
CA ASP A 43 -16.76 -29.45 12.97
C ASP A 43 -15.97 -29.46 14.29
N HIS A 44 -14.64 -29.61 14.22
CA HIS A 44 -13.75 -29.50 15.38
C HIS A 44 -13.53 -28.06 15.86
N MET A 45 -13.63 -27.06 14.97
CA MET A 45 -13.53 -25.64 15.34
C MET A 45 -14.82 -25.10 15.98
N LYS A 46 -15.98 -25.63 15.60
CA LYS A 46 -17.30 -25.18 16.09
C LYS A 46 -17.41 -25.06 17.63
N PRO A 47 -16.93 -26.01 18.46
CA PRO A 47 -16.98 -25.86 19.92
C PRO A 47 -15.95 -24.91 20.51
N LEU A 48 -14.90 -24.53 19.76
CA LEU A 48 -13.81 -23.66 20.23
C LEU A 48 -14.07 -22.18 19.95
N LEU A 49 -14.93 -21.87 18.99
CA LEU A 49 -15.24 -20.50 18.61
C LEU A 49 -16.48 -19.99 19.38
N PRO A 50 -16.51 -18.71 19.78
CA PRO A 50 -17.69 -18.13 20.43
C PRO A 50 -18.94 -18.28 19.55
N ALA A 51 -20.12 -18.39 20.16
CA ALA A 51 -21.38 -18.50 19.41
C ALA A 51 -21.65 -17.27 18.49
N ASP A 52 -21.13 -16.11 18.88
CA ASP A 52 -21.13 -14.84 18.14
C ASP A 52 -19.80 -14.57 17.40
N GLY A 53 -18.88 -15.54 17.41
CA GLY A 53 -17.54 -15.47 16.80
C GLY A 53 -17.51 -15.86 15.32
N PRO A 54 -16.30 -15.99 14.74
CA PRO A 54 -16.15 -16.42 13.36
C PRO A 54 -16.65 -17.86 13.16
N GLN A 55 -17.17 -18.16 11.97
CA GLN A 55 -17.60 -19.51 11.58
C GLN A 55 -16.81 -20.00 10.38
N LEU A 56 -16.63 -21.32 10.24
CA LEU A 56 -15.97 -21.90 9.08
C LEU A 56 -16.99 -22.63 8.19
N ALA A 57 -16.89 -22.44 6.88
CA ALA A 57 -17.64 -23.18 5.87
C ALA A 57 -16.69 -23.70 4.79
N CYS A 58 -17.10 -24.71 4.03
CA CYS A 58 -16.27 -25.34 3.00
C CYS A 58 -16.94 -25.22 1.63
N VAL A 59 -16.18 -24.83 0.62
CA VAL A 59 -16.60 -24.71 -0.77
C VAL A 59 -15.73 -25.63 -1.60
N LYS A 60 -16.34 -26.52 -2.38
CA LYS A 60 -15.61 -27.44 -3.26
C LYS A 60 -15.52 -26.87 -4.67
N LYS A 61 -14.32 -26.92 -5.26
CA LYS A 61 -14.06 -26.61 -6.67
C LYS A 61 -13.17 -27.70 -7.29
N THR A 62 -12.91 -27.59 -8.59
CA THR A 62 -12.19 -28.59 -9.38
C THR A 62 -10.71 -28.27 -9.58
N SER A 63 -10.29 -27.03 -9.37
CA SER A 63 -8.91 -26.60 -9.53
C SER A 63 -8.56 -25.38 -8.66
N TYR A 64 -7.27 -25.12 -8.46
CA TYR A 64 -6.80 -23.89 -7.82
C TYR A 64 -7.28 -22.63 -8.55
N ALA A 65 -7.30 -22.65 -9.88
CA ALA A 65 -7.79 -21.53 -10.69
C ALA A 65 -9.28 -21.25 -10.44
N ASP A 66 -10.10 -22.29 -10.27
CA ASP A 66 -11.52 -22.15 -9.95
C ASP A 66 -11.72 -21.61 -8.53
N CYS A 67 -10.88 -22.02 -7.57
CA CYS A 67 -10.88 -21.43 -6.22
C CYS A 67 -10.47 -19.95 -6.23
N ILE A 68 -9.44 -19.57 -6.99
CA ILE A 68 -9.03 -18.16 -7.14
C ILE A 68 -10.19 -17.32 -7.69
N LYS A 69 -10.86 -17.81 -8.75
CA LYS A 69 -12.05 -17.16 -9.32
C LYS A 69 -13.21 -17.10 -8.33
N ALA A 70 -13.45 -18.17 -7.57
CA ALA A 70 -14.49 -18.23 -6.55
C ALA A 70 -14.24 -17.21 -5.42
N ILE A 71 -12.98 -17.02 -5.02
CA ILE A 71 -12.62 -16.02 -4.01
C ILE A 71 -12.79 -14.61 -4.57
N SER A 72 -12.33 -14.36 -5.78
CA SER A 72 -12.51 -13.08 -6.48
C SER A 72 -14.00 -12.73 -6.65
N GLY A 73 -14.83 -13.73 -7.01
CA GLY A 73 -16.28 -13.62 -7.14
C GLY A 73 -17.09 -13.70 -5.84
N SER A 74 -16.45 -13.69 -4.67
CA SER A 74 -17.09 -13.77 -3.34
C SER A 74 -17.91 -15.04 -3.05
N GLU A 75 -17.70 -16.12 -3.83
CA GLU A 75 -18.25 -17.45 -3.57
C GLU A 75 -17.46 -18.19 -2.47
N ALA A 76 -16.16 -17.93 -2.37
CA ALA A 76 -15.27 -18.41 -1.32
C ALA A 76 -14.49 -17.22 -0.70
N ASP A 77 -13.79 -17.44 0.41
CA ASP A 77 -13.05 -16.39 1.13
C ASP A 77 -11.55 -16.66 1.21
N ALA A 78 -11.13 -17.92 1.31
CA ALA A 78 -9.72 -18.27 1.50
C ALA A 78 -9.32 -19.60 0.84
N ILE A 79 -8.05 -19.68 0.43
CA ILE A 79 -7.37 -20.92 0.03
C ILE A 79 -5.87 -20.79 0.25
N THR A 80 -5.19 -21.89 0.56
CA THR A 80 -3.72 -21.97 0.61
C THR A 80 -3.14 -22.23 -0.78
N LEU A 81 -2.21 -21.39 -1.22
CA LEU A 81 -1.58 -21.45 -2.56
C LEU A 81 -0.05 -21.53 -2.47
N ASP A 82 0.54 -22.25 -3.42
CA ASP A 82 1.99 -22.18 -3.72
C ASP A 82 2.33 -20.79 -4.30
N ALA A 83 3.55 -20.31 -4.12
CA ALA A 83 3.99 -18.98 -4.58
C ALA A 83 3.73 -18.71 -6.09
N GLY A 84 3.77 -19.74 -6.95
CA GLY A 84 3.38 -19.61 -8.35
C GLY A 84 1.90 -19.25 -8.54
N TRP A 85 1.01 -19.85 -7.74
CA TRP A 85 -0.42 -19.54 -7.75
C TRP A 85 -0.76 -18.25 -7.00
N VAL A 86 0.05 -17.85 -6.02
CA VAL A 86 -0.06 -16.51 -5.38
C VAL A 86 0.17 -15.41 -6.42
N TYR A 87 1.08 -15.62 -7.38
CA TYR A 87 1.27 -14.70 -8.50
C TYR A 87 -0.02 -14.59 -9.33
N GLU A 88 -0.58 -15.71 -9.79
CA GLU A 88 -1.82 -15.73 -10.58
C GLU A 88 -3.02 -15.13 -9.83
N ALA A 89 -3.11 -15.39 -8.53
CA ALA A 89 -4.14 -14.87 -7.65
C ALA A 89 -4.06 -13.34 -7.48
N GLY A 90 -2.84 -12.78 -7.52
CA GLY A 90 -2.59 -11.35 -7.39
C GLY A 90 -2.83 -10.54 -8.65
N LEU A 91 -2.86 -11.18 -9.84
CA LEU A 91 -3.10 -10.48 -11.10
C LEU A 91 -4.55 -10.01 -11.24
N THR A 92 -4.74 -8.93 -11.99
CA THR A 92 -6.06 -8.47 -12.43
C THR A 92 -6.70 -9.52 -13.36
N PRO A 93 -8.00 -9.86 -13.19
CA PRO A 93 -8.99 -9.26 -12.30
C PRO A 93 -9.11 -9.89 -10.90
N ASN A 94 -8.30 -10.90 -10.56
CA ASN A 94 -8.43 -11.66 -9.31
C ASN A 94 -8.15 -10.79 -8.06
N ASN A 95 -7.10 -9.95 -8.10
CA ASN A 95 -6.75 -8.98 -7.05
C ASN A 95 -6.70 -9.56 -5.61
N LEU A 96 -6.21 -10.79 -5.45
CA LEU A 96 -6.04 -11.42 -4.15
C LEU A 96 -4.68 -11.08 -3.54
N LYS A 97 -4.58 -11.15 -2.21
CA LYS A 97 -3.35 -10.92 -1.45
C LYS A 97 -3.12 -12.02 -0.42
N PRO A 98 -1.86 -12.34 -0.07
CA PRO A 98 -1.55 -13.27 1.01
C PRO A 98 -1.90 -12.66 2.38
N VAL A 99 -2.54 -13.44 3.25
CA VAL A 99 -2.96 -13.02 4.60
C VAL A 99 -2.35 -13.87 5.72
N ALA A 100 -1.96 -15.12 5.43
CA ALA A 100 -1.19 -15.97 6.32
C ALA A 100 -0.18 -16.79 5.53
N ALA A 101 0.99 -17.08 6.10
CA ALA A 101 2.07 -17.83 5.47
C ALA A 101 2.41 -19.09 6.28
N GLU A 102 2.64 -20.21 5.59
CA GLU A 102 3.12 -21.44 6.23
C GLU A 102 4.53 -21.28 6.79
N ILE A 103 4.76 -21.83 7.97
CA ILE A 103 6.07 -21.90 8.61
C ILE A 103 6.56 -23.35 8.50
N TYR A 104 7.79 -23.54 8.06
CA TYR A 104 8.49 -24.82 7.98
C TYR A 104 9.69 -24.87 8.93
N GLY A 105 10.41 -25.99 8.93
CA GLY A 105 11.62 -26.19 9.73
C GLY A 105 11.30 -26.73 11.11
N THR A 106 11.97 -26.18 12.13
CA THR A 106 11.73 -26.55 13.54
C THR A 106 11.24 -25.33 14.33
N PRO A 107 10.58 -25.53 15.48
CA PRO A 107 10.15 -24.41 16.33
C PRO A 107 11.28 -23.45 16.72
N GLU A 108 12.52 -23.94 16.84
CA GLU A 108 13.71 -23.15 17.17
C GLU A 108 14.27 -22.38 15.96
N LYS A 109 13.97 -22.85 14.74
CA LYS A 109 14.42 -22.28 13.46
C LYS A 109 13.25 -22.26 12.46
N PRO A 110 12.21 -21.43 12.69
CA PRO A 110 11.09 -21.32 11.78
C PRO A 110 11.54 -20.70 10.45
N GLN A 111 11.06 -21.27 9.34
CA GLN A 111 11.37 -20.82 7.99
C GLN A 111 10.09 -20.51 7.21
N THR A 112 9.97 -19.31 6.65
CA THR A 112 8.86 -18.89 5.75
C THR A 112 9.26 -18.94 4.27
N SER A 113 10.29 -19.73 3.95
CA SER A 113 10.76 -19.95 2.59
C SER A 113 11.38 -21.34 2.46
N TYR A 114 11.44 -21.85 1.24
CA TYR A 114 12.15 -23.07 0.90
C TYR A 114 12.98 -22.89 -0.35
N MET A 115 14.06 -23.65 -0.47
CA MET A 115 14.91 -23.65 -1.66
C MET A 115 14.39 -24.62 -2.72
N ALA A 116 14.27 -24.15 -3.96
CA ALA A 116 14.14 -24.99 -5.15
C ALA A 116 15.49 -25.59 -5.52
N VAL A 117 15.52 -26.90 -5.78
CA VAL A 117 16.72 -27.64 -6.13
C VAL A 117 16.46 -28.56 -7.32
N ALA A 118 17.51 -28.83 -8.10
CA ALA A 118 17.53 -29.85 -9.14
C ALA A 118 18.30 -31.06 -8.61
N VAL A 119 17.60 -32.17 -8.36
CA VAL A 119 18.18 -33.40 -7.81
C VAL A 119 18.48 -34.36 -8.95
N VAL A 120 19.65 -35.00 -8.92
CA VAL A 120 20.08 -36.01 -9.89
C VAL A 120 20.63 -37.23 -9.17
N LYS A 121 20.65 -38.38 -9.86
CA LYS A 121 21.42 -39.54 -9.39
C LYS A 121 22.91 -39.26 -9.53
N LYS A 122 23.69 -39.71 -8.53
CA LYS A 122 25.15 -39.63 -8.54
C LYS A 122 25.71 -40.46 -9.69
N GLY A 123 26.76 -39.96 -10.35
CA GLY A 123 27.42 -40.65 -11.47
C GLY A 123 26.86 -40.38 -12.87
N THR A 124 25.83 -39.54 -13.01
CA THR A 124 25.26 -39.18 -14.32
C THR A 124 26.08 -38.17 -15.14
N GLY A 125 27.05 -37.47 -14.52
CA GLY A 125 28.07 -36.66 -15.20
C GLY A 125 27.68 -35.29 -15.77
N PHE A 126 26.40 -34.93 -15.90
CA PHE A 126 25.95 -33.66 -16.49
C PHE A 126 25.74 -32.49 -15.49
N ASN A 127 25.87 -31.24 -15.92
CA ASN A 127 25.56 -30.06 -15.10
C ASN A 127 24.25 -29.36 -15.51
N LEU A 128 23.91 -28.24 -14.86
CA LEU A 128 22.65 -27.51 -15.10
C LEU A 128 22.52 -26.98 -16.55
N LYS A 129 23.63 -26.66 -17.21
CA LYS A 129 23.65 -26.18 -18.61
C LYS A 129 23.55 -27.31 -19.64
N GLU A 130 23.71 -28.56 -19.20
CA GLU A 130 23.72 -29.76 -20.06
C GLU A 130 22.40 -30.55 -19.95
N LEU A 131 21.32 -29.87 -19.54
CA LEU A 131 20.00 -30.47 -19.39
C LEU A 131 19.29 -30.73 -20.72
N GLN A 132 19.78 -30.16 -21.82
CA GLN A 132 19.20 -30.38 -23.15
C GLN A 132 19.20 -31.88 -23.51
N GLY A 133 18.03 -32.41 -23.88
CA GLY A 133 17.86 -33.82 -24.23
C GLY A 133 17.79 -34.79 -23.04
N LYS A 134 17.85 -34.32 -21.80
CA LYS A 134 17.65 -35.14 -20.59
C LYS A 134 16.16 -35.28 -20.25
N LYS A 135 15.79 -36.38 -19.60
CA LYS A 135 14.43 -36.63 -19.11
C LYS A 135 14.22 -35.91 -17.77
N SER A 136 13.19 -35.08 -17.65
CA SER A 136 12.94 -34.28 -16.44
C SER A 136 11.64 -34.66 -15.73
N CYS A 137 11.69 -34.64 -14.39
CA CYS A 137 10.55 -34.85 -13.52
C CYS A 137 10.15 -33.53 -12.84
N HIS A 138 8.90 -33.12 -13.01
CA HIS A 138 8.38 -31.84 -12.53
C HIS A 138 7.23 -32.05 -11.53
N THR A 139 7.11 -31.16 -10.55
CA THR A 139 6.04 -31.28 -9.52
C THR A 139 4.63 -30.99 -10.06
N GLY A 140 4.54 -30.34 -11.22
CA GLY A 140 3.30 -29.86 -11.83
C GLY A 140 3.49 -28.49 -12.49
N LEU A 141 2.71 -28.23 -13.54
CA LEU A 141 2.71 -26.97 -14.29
C LEU A 141 2.42 -25.76 -13.38
N GLY A 142 3.16 -24.68 -13.55
CA GLY A 142 2.96 -23.42 -12.80
C GLY A 142 3.44 -23.42 -11.34
N ARG A 143 3.96 -24.55 -10.82
CA ARG A 143 4.50 -24.63 -9.45
C ARG A 143 5.88 -24.01 -9.35
N SER A 144 6.20 -23.43 -8.21
CA SER A 144 7.43 -22.65 -8.05
C SER A 144 8.71 -23.46 -8.30
N ALA A 145 8.99 -24.45 -7.45
CA ALA A 145 10.26 -25.20 -7.53
C ALA A 145 10.31 -26.19 -8.70
N GLY A 146 9.16 -26.76 -9.08
CA GLY A 146 9.11 -27.77 -10.12
C GLY A 146 8.86 -27.25 -11.53
N TRP A 147 8.50 -25.97 -11.72
CA TRP A 147 8.23 -25.41 -13.05
C TRP A 147 8.78 -23.99 -13.21
N ASN A 148 8.24 -23.01 -12.49
CA ASN A 148 8.55 -21.60 -12.71
C ASN A 148 10.03 -21.27 -12.56
N VAL A 149 10.69 -21.82 -11.53
CA VAL A 149 12.13 -21.62 -11.31
C VAL A 149 12.97 -22.30 -12.41
N PRO A 150 12.91 -23.63 -12.61
CA PRO A 150 13.78 -24.29 -13.58
C PRO A 150 13.50 -23.86 -15.02
N ILE A 151 12.24 -23.73 -15.42
CA ILE A 151 11.90 -23.26 -16.77
C ILE A 151 12.29 -21.79 -16.92
N GLY A 152 12.13 -20.96 -15.89
CA GLY A 152 12.53 -19.55 -15.90
C GLY A 152 14.02 -19.33 -16.12
N LEU A 153 14.84 -20.19 -15.51
CA LEU A 153 16.30 -20.16 -15.69
C LEU A 153 16.70 -20.60 -17.11
N LEU A 154 16.02 -21.60 -17.68
CA LEU A 154 16.39 -22.20 -18.96
C LEU A 154 15.67 -21.57 -20.16
N PHE A 155 14.66 -20.73 -19.94
CA PHE A 155 13.77 -20.21 -20.98
C PHE A 155 14.53 -19.55 -22.13
N CYS A 156 15.55 -18.77 -21.80
CA CYS A 156 16.34 -18.05 -22.80
C CYS A 156 17.38 -18.91 -23.54
N GLU A 157 17.66 -20.11 -23.01
CA GLU A 157 18.50 -21.10 -23.67
C GLU A 157 17.68 -21.95 -24.66
N PHE A 158 16.35 -21.89 -24.62
CA PHE A 158 15.51 -22.62 -25.56
C PHE A 158 15.63 -22.07 -26.99
N PRO A 159 15.61 -22.96 -28.01
CA PRO A 159 15.60 -22.55 -29.41
C PRO A 159 14.29 -21.84 -29.76
N GLU A 160 14.33 -20.95 -30.75
CA GLU A 160 13.11 -20.30 -31.27
C GLU A 160 12.31 -21.24 -32.18
N PRO A 161 10.96 -21.13 -32.20
CA PRO A 161 10.12 -20.16 -31.48
C PRO A 161 9.87 -20.54 -30.00
N ARG A 162 9.94 -19.54 -29.11
CA ARG A 162 9.64 -19.69 -27.67
C ARG A 162 8.18 -19.33 -27.40
N GLU A 163 7.26 -20.23 -27.68
CA GLU A 163 5.84 -20.00 -27.40
C GLU A 163 5.48 -20.40 -25.94
N PRO A 164 4.72 -19.58 -25.20
CA PRO A 164 4.22 -19.98 -23.88
C PRO A 164 3.35 -21.23 -24.00
N ILE A 165 3.58 -22.21 -23.13
CA ILE A 165 2.72 -23.41 -23.04
C ILE A 165 1.38 -22.98 -22.43
N GLU A 166 0.49 -22.42 -23.25
CA GLU A 166 -0.86 -22.06 -22.81
C GLU A 166 -1.82 -23.25 -22.96
N LYS A 167 -2.14 -23.81 -21.79
CA LYS A 167 -3.41 -24.44 -21.39
C LYS A 167 -3.82 -25.84 -21.84
N ASP A 168 -3.13 -26.52 -22.75
CA ASP A 168 -3.48 -27.93 -23.04
C ASP A 168 -2.29 -28.89 -22.97
N SER A 169 -2.33 -29.80 -21.99
CA SER A 169 -1.44 -30.98 -21.94
C SER A 169 -1.63 -31.89 -23.16
N VAL A 170 -2.81 -31.80 -23.80
CA VAL A 170 -3.16 -32.48 -25.06
C VAL A 170 -2.30 -31.99 -26.23
N SER A 171 -1.85 -30.74 -26.19
CA SER A 171 -1.05 -30.11 -27.25
C SER A 171 0.45 -30.44 -27.15
N PHE A 172 0.91 -31.05 -26.05
CA PHE A 172 2.33 -31.34 -25.80
C PHE A 172 2.56 -32.76 -25.26
N PRO A 173 2.36 -33.81 -26.08
CA PRO A 173 2.47 -35.21 -25.65
C PRO A 173 3.84 -35.57 -25.05
N GLN A 174 4.90 -34.87 -25.44
CA GLN A 174 6.25 -35.05 -24.88
C GLN A 174 6.34 -34.70 -23.38
N LEU A 175 5.57 -33.72 -22.90
CA LEU A 175 5.55 -33.35 -21.47
C LEU A 175 4.93 -34.45 -20.59
N CYS A 176 4.14 -35.34 -21.20
CA CYS A 176 3.39 -36.39 -20.51
C CYS A 176 4.00 -37.78 -20.72
N GLN A 177 5.12 -37.90 -21.42
CA GLN A 177 5.70 -39.19 -21.79
C GLN A 177 6.09 -40.05 -20.57
N LEU A 178 6.49 -39.40 -19.47
CA LEU A 178 6.87 -40.08 -18.23
C LEU A 178 5.68 -40.32 -17.29
N CYS A 179 4.49 -39.77 -17.58
CA CYS A 179 3.30 -39.84 -16.74
C CYS A 179 2.04 -40.08 -17.58
N SER A 180 1.58 -41.34 -17.62
CA SER A 180 0.37 -41.72 -18.37
C SER A 180 -0.83 -40.83 -17.98
N GLY A 181 -1.35 -40.06 -18.94
CA GLY A 181 -2.53 -39.21 -18.78
C GLY A 181 -2.31 -37.84 -18.13
N CYS A 182 -1.09 -37.47 -17.70
CA CYS A 182 -0.77 -36.12 -17.22
C CYS A 182 -1.73 -35.52 -16.17
N GLY A 183 -2.35 -36.35 -15.33
CA GLY A 183 -3.32 -35.90 -14.34
C GLY A 183 -2.76 -34.88 -13.34
N CYS A 184 -3.42 -33.73 -13.21
CA CYS A 184 -3.09 -32.67 -12.23
C CYS A 184 -3.61 -32.97 -10.81
N SER A 185 -3.56 -34.22 -10.37
CA SER A 185 -4.04 -34.65 -9.06
C SER A 185 -3.16 -35.77 -8.48
N SER A 186 -3.36 -36.08 -7.20
CA SER A 186 -2.67 -37.19 -6.51
C SER A 186 -2.96 -38.58 -7.07
N LEU A 187 -3.97 -38.71 -7.94
CA LEU A 187 -4.21 -39.93 -8.71
C LEU A 187 -3.06 -40.24 -9.68
N GLN A 188 -2.26 -39.23 -10.05
CA GLN A 188 -1.03 -39.41 -10.83
C GLN A 188 0.16 -39.70 -9.90
N PRO A 189 0.79 -40.90 -9.95
CA PRO A 189 1.87 -41.29 -9.04
C PRO A 189 3.09 -40.37 -9.00
N TYR A 190 3.35 -39.62 -10.08
CA TYR A 190 4.46 -38.68 -10.19
C TYR A 190 4.08 -37.21 -9.91
N PHE A 191 2.86 -36.94 -9.44
CA PHE A 191 2.42 -35.59 -9.10
C PHE A 191 3.02 -35.07 -7.78
N GLY A 192 3.30 -33.77 -7.73
CA GLY A 192 3.81 -33.09 -6.55
C GLY A 192 5.29 -33.37 -6.24
N TYR A 193 5.75 -32.90 -5.08
CA TYR A 193 7.17 -33.00 -4.68
C TYR A 193 7.62 -34.46 -4.55
N THR A 194 6.88 -35.25 -3.78
CA THR A 194 7.15 -36.67 -3.56
C THR A 194 7.08 -37.47 -4.88
N GLY A 195 6.07 -37.19 -5.71
CA GLY A 195 5.90 -37.86 -7.00
C GLY A 195 7.01 -37.53 -8.00
N ALA A 196 7.42 -36.26 -8.10
CA ALA A 196 8.52 -35.87 -8.99
C ALA A 196 9.86 -36.50 -8.55
N PHE A 197 10.13 -36.57 -7.24
CA PHE A 197 11.31 -37.30 -6.75
C PHE A 197 11.20 -38.81 -6.99
N LYS A 198 9.99 -39.38 -6.87
CA LYS A 198 9.73 -40.79 -7.19
C LYS A 198 10.01 -41.09 -8.68
N CYS A 199 9.62 -40.20 -9.59
CA CYS A 199 9.95 -40.30 -11.03
C CYS A 199 11.46 -40.41 -11.29
N LEU A 200 12.29 -39.66 -10.55
CA LEU A 200 13.76 -39.79 -10.60
C LEU A 200 14.23 -41.13 -9.99
N LYS A 201 13.71 -41.48 -8.81
CA LYS A 201 14.07 -42.70 -8.09
C LYS A 201 13.82 -43.94 -8.96
N ASP A 202 12.63 -44.02 -9.56
CA ASP A 202 12.17 -45.13 -10.40
C ASP A 202 12.89 -45.18 -11.77
N GLY A 203 13.72 -44.17 -12.09
CA GLY A 203 14.48 -44.10 -13.34
C GLY A 203 13.66 -43.60 -14.54
N GLY A 204 12.47 -43.04 -14.28
CA GLY A 204 11.66 -42.37 -15.31
C GLY A 204 12.36 -41.15 -15.88
N GLY A 205 12.94 -40.31 -15.00
CA GLY A 205 13.73 -39.13 -15.39
C GLY A 205 15.17 -39.15 -14.88
N ASP A 206 16.00 -38.28 -15.46
CA ASP A 206 17.41 -38.05 -15.13
C ASP A 206 17.58 -36.95 -14.07
N VAL A 207 16.64 -36.01 -14.00
CA VAL A 207 16.61 -34.89 -13.05
C VAL A 207 15.21 -34.69 -12.48
N ALA A 208 15.12 -34.38 -11.18
CA ALA A 208 13.87 -33.96 -10.54
C ALA A 208 13.99 -32.56 -9.95
N PHE A 209 13.04 -31.69 -10.28
CA PHE A 209 12.96 -30.34 -9.74
C PHE A 209 12.00 -30.30 -8.56
N VAL A 210 12.52 -30.13 -7.35
CA VAL A 210 11.76 -30.25 -6.10
C VAL A 210 12.23 -29.24 -5.04
N LYS A 211 11.60 -29.20 -3.87
CA LYS A 211 12.11 -28.45 -2.70
C LYS A 211 13.23 -29.23 -2.00
N HIS A 212 14.17 -28.53 -1.38
CA HIS A 212 15.32 -29.14 -0.69
C HIS A 212 14.93 -30.17 0.38
N THR A 213 13.79 -30.03 1.07
CA THR A 213 13.36 -30.99 2.11
C THR A 213 12.82 -32.31 1.54
N THR A 214 12.44 -32.36 0.26
CA THR A 214 11.74 -33.51 -0.34
C THR A 214 12.51 -34.81 -0.17
N ILE A 215 13.82 -34.79 -0.41
CA ILE A 215 14.63 -36.00 -0.30
C ILE A 215 14.75 -36.51 1.14
N PHE A 216 14.73 -35.60 2.13
CA PHE A 216 14.76 -35.94 3.56
C PHE A 216 13.40 -36.48 4.05
N GLU A 217 12.31 -36.08 3.40
CA GLU A 217 10.96 -36.58 3.67
C GLU A 217 10.74 -37.99 3.10
N VAL A 218 11.42 -38.32 1.99
CA VAL A 218 11.26 -39.61 1.29
C VAL A 218 12.31 -40.64 1.72
N LEU A 219 13.54 -40.21 1.98
CA LEU A 219 14.66 -41.07 2.34
C LEU A 219 15.14 -40.73 3.76
N SER A 220 14.85 -41.62 4.71
CA SER A 220 15.26 -41.47 6.10
C SER A 220 16.75 -41.75 6.29
N GLN A 221 17.29 -42.77 5.61
CA GLN A 221 18.68 -43.17 5.75
C GLN A 221 19.62 -42.22 5.00
N LYS A 222 20.79 -41.95 5.59
CA LYS A 222 21.81 -41.12 4.94
C LYS A 222 22.44 -41.82 3.74
N SER A 223 22.70 -43.12 3.84
CA SER A 223 23.27 -43.95 2.77
C SER A 223 22.47 -43.88 1.46
N ASP A 224 21.15 -43.77 1.56
CA ASP A 224 20.27 -43.67 0.39
C ASP A 224 20.33 -42.28 -0.23
N ARG A 225 20.49 -41.25 0.61
CA ARG A 225 20.62 -39.85 0.18
C ARG A 225 21.96 -39.58 -0.51
N ASP A 226 23.01 -40.28 -0.11
CA ASP A 226 24.36 -40.16 -0.69
C ASP A 226 24.44 -40.67 -2.15
N GLN A 227 23.39 -41.35 -2.63
CA GLN A 227 23.22 -41.76 -4.03
C GLN A 227 22.72 -40.62 -4.95
N TYR A 228 22.45 -39.44 -4.39
CA TYR A 228 21.90 -38.29 -5.10
C TYR A 228 22.77 -37.04 -4.89
N GLU A 229 22.71 -36.12 -5.86
CA GLU A 229 23.44 -34.84 -5.85
C GLU A 229 22.51 -33.71 -6.32
N LEU A 230 22.92 -32.47 -6.06
CA LEU A 230 22.25 -31.25 -6.51
C LEU A 230 23.04 -30.64 -7.67
N LEU A 231 22.33 -30.09 -8.66
CA LEU A 231 22.92 -29.24 -9.71
C LEU A 231 22.88 -27.77 -9.27
N CYS A 232 24.02 -27.10 -9.35
CA CYS A 232 24.19 -25.72 -8.89
C CYS A 232 24.24 -24.72 -10.07
N LEU A 233 23.88 -23.46 -9.80
CA LEU A 233 23.86 -22.39 -10.82
C LEU A 233 25.24 -22.07 -11.41
N ASP A 234 26.30 -22.32 -10.64
CA ASP A 234 27.69 -22.12 -11.06
C ASP A 234 28.23 -23.27 -11.94
N GLY A 235 27.37 -24.25 -12.28
CA GLY A 235 27.74 -25.43 -13.06
C GLY A 235 28.35 -26.57 -12.23
N THR A 236 28.50 -26.39 -10.92
CA THR A 236 29.01 -27.44 -10.02
C THR A 236 27.91 -28.40 -9.57
N ARG A 237 28.32 -29.48 -8.89
CA ARG A 237 27.44 -30.40 -8.18
C ARG A 237 27.79 -30.41 -6.70
N LYS A 238 26.77 -30.51 -5.84
CA LYS A 238 26.97 -30.64 -4.39
C LYS A 238 26.11 -31.74 -3.78
N PRO A 239 26.53 -32.33 -2.65
CA PRO A 239 25.69 -33.23 -1.86
C PRO A 239 24.35 -32.59 -1.47
N VAL A 240 23.32 -33.42 -1.31
CA VAL A 240 21.92 -32.98 -1.04
C VAL A 240 21.73 -32.26 0.30
N ASP A 241 22.66 -32.40 1.24
CA ASP A 241 22.70 -31.68 2.51
C ASP A 241 23.34 -30.28 2.43
N GLN A 242 24.04 -29.96 1.34
CA GLN A 242 24.62 -28.64 1.07
C GLN A 242 23.68 -27.74 0.27
N PHE A 243 22.36 -27.93 0.39
CA PHE A 243 21.35 -27.17 -0.34
C PHE A 243 21.39 -25.66 -0.06
N GLU A 244 21.92 -25.21 1.09
CA GLU A 244 22.08 -23.78 1.38
C GLU A 244 23.15 -23.10 0.50
N GLN A 245 24.06 -23.89 -0.08
CA GLN A 245 25.11 -23.42 -1.00
C GLN A 245 24.81 -23.78 -2.46
N CYS A 246 23.80 -24.62 -2.72
CA CYS A 246 23.45 -25.11 -4.05
C CYS A 246 21.94 -25.23 -4.19
N TYR A 247 21.35 -24.17 -4.70
CA TYR A 247 19.92 -24.10 -4.99
C TYR A 247 19.68 -23.19 -6.21
N LEU A 248 18.54 -23.37 -6.85
CA LEU A 248 18.14 -22.61 -8.03
C LEU A 248 17.52 -21.26 -7.64
N ALA A 249 16.62 -21.28 -6.65
CA ALA A 249 16.01 -20.07 -6.10
C ALA A 249 15.49 -20.33 -4.68
N ARG A 250 15.41 -19.27 -3.88
CA ARG A 250 14.66 -19.26 -2.62
C ARG A 250 13.24 -18.80 -2.91
N ILE A 251 12.26 -19.61 -2.53
CA ILE A 251 10.84 -19.37 -2.81
C ILE A 251 10.12 -19.14 -1.48
N PRO A 252 9.25 -18.13 -1.38
CA PRO A 252 8.37 -17.96 -0.22
C PRO A 252 7.50 -19.19 0.04
N SER A 253 7.15 -19.40 1.29
CA SER A 253 6.23 -20.47 1.70
C SER A 253 4.88 -20.37 1.00
N HIS A 254 4.10 -21.44 1.06
CA HIS A 254 2.70 -21.37 0.68
C HIS A 254 1.97 -20.31 1.54
N ALA A 255 0.99 -19.64 0.95
CA ALA A 255 0.23 -18.60 1.62
C ALA A 255 -1.27 -18.81 1.48
N VAL A 256 -2.00 -18.56 2.57
CA VAL A 256 -3.45 -18.35 2.52
C VAL A 256 -3.69 -17.01 1.85
N VAL A 257 -4.46 -17.00 0.76
CA VAL A 257 -4.84 -15.77 0.06
C VAL A 257 -6.29 -15.40 0.32
N ALA A 258 -6.57 -14.11 0.32
CA ALA A 258 -7.91 -13.54 0.44
C ALA A 258 -8.06 -12.32 -0.48
N ARG A 259 -9.27 -11.77 -0.61
CA ARG A 259 -9.48 -10.54 -1.39
C ARG A 259 -8.74 -9.35 -0.76
N THR A 260 -8.23 -8.45 -1.59
CA THR A 260 -7.57 -7.23 -1.13
C THR A 260 -8.54 -6.25 -0.44
N VAL A 261 -9.79 -6.21 -0.92
CA VAL A 261 -10.89 -5.41 -0.37
C VAL A 261 -11.96 -6.37 0.18
N ASP A 262 -12.45 -6.11 1.39
CA ASP A 262 -13.48 -6.94 2.07
C ASP A 262 -13.16 -8.45 2.11
N GLY A 263 -11.87 -8.77 2.27
CA GLY A 263 -11.36 -10.15 2.24
C GLY A 263 -11.47 -10.93 3.55
N LYS A 264 -12.12 -10.38 4.59
CA LYS A 264 -12.25 -11.03 5.90
C LYS A 264 -10.90 -11.44 6.54
N GLU A 265 -9.83 -10.68 6.29
CA GLU A 265 -8.45 -11.04 6.69
C GLU A 265 -8.27 -11.25 8.20
N ASP A 266 -8.90 -10.40 9.03
CA ASP A 266 -8.87 -10.54 10.49
C ASP A 266 -9.59 -11.82 10.95
N LEU A 267 -10.75 -12.13 10.36
CA LEU A 267 -11.54 -13.33 10.69
C LEU A 267 -10.79 -14.60 10.28
N ILE A 268 -10.16 -14.60 9.10
CA ILE A 268 -9.32 -15.71 8.63
C ILE A 268 -8.18 -15.94 9.63
N TRP A 269 -7.47 -14.88 10.03
CA TRP A 269 -6.38 -15.00 10.99
C TRP A 269 -6.84 -15.47 12.37
N GLU A 270 -7.98 -14.99 12.86
CA GLU A 270 -8.56 -15.42 14.14
C GLU A 270 -8.85 -16.92 14.16
N ILE A 271 -9.52 -17.44 13.12
CA ILE A 271 -9.78 -18.89 12.98
C ILE A 271 -8.46 -19.67 12.94
N LEU A 272 -7.50 -19.25 12.13
CA LEU A 272 -6.21 -19.94 11.96
C LEU A 272 -5.38 -19.92 13.24
N LYS A 273 -5.41 -18.82 13.99
CA LYS A 273 -4.73 -18.68 15.29
C LYS A 273 -5.28 -19.69 16.30
N VAL A 274 -6.60 -19.76 16.46
CA VAL A 274 -7.23 -20.73 17.38
C VAL A 274 -6.99 -22.17 16.91
N ALA A 275 -7.06 -22.40 15.59
CA ALA A 275 -6.84 -23.71 14.99
C ALA A 275 -5.44 -24.26 15.26
N GLN A 276 -4.39 -23.46 15.09
CA GLN A 276 -3.02 -23.92 15.33
C GLN A 276 -2.69 -24.08 16.83
N GLU A 277 -3.38 -23.36 17.72
CA GLU A 277 -3.22 -23.52 19.17
C GLU A 277 -3.75 -24.90 19.66
N HIS A 278 -4.86 -25.38 19.08
CA HIS A 278 -5.54 -26.62 19.49
C HIS A 278 -5.24 -27.84 18.61
N PHE A 279 -5.08 -27.63 17.30
CA PHE A 279 -4.91 -28.68 16.29
C PHE A 279 -3.60 -28.58 15.52
N GLY A 280 -2.67 -27.75 16.00
CA GLY A 280 -1.31 -27.68 15.47
C GLY A 280 -0.56 -29.01 15.65
N LYS A 281 0.68 -29.03 15.14
CA LYS A 281 1.49 -30.26 15.07
C LYS A 281 1.65 -30.91 16.44
N GLY A 282 1.13 -32.13 16.59
CA GLY A 282 1.22 -32.92 17.81
C GLY A 282 0.32 -32.44 18.97
N LYS A 283 -0.67 -31.58 18.72
CA LYS A 283 -1.57 -31.03 19.77
C LYS A 283 -2.80 -31.88 20.07
N SER A 284 -3.41 -32.51 19.07
CA SER A 284 -4.62 -33.32 19.23
C SER A 284 -4.51 -34.65 18.48
N LYS A 285 -4.99 -35.75 19.06
CA LYS A 285 -5.00 -37.05 18.36
C LYS A 285 -6.20 -37.18 17.41
N ASP A 286 -7.27 -36.41 17.65
CA ASP A 286 -8.54 -36.55 16.95
C ASP A 286 -8.54 -35.79 15.62
N PHE A 287 -7.88 -34.63 15.57
CA PHE A 287 -7.72 -33.83 14.35
C PHE A 287 -6.36 -33.14 14.32
N GLN A 288 -5.67 -33.22 13.17
CA GLN A 288 -4.38 -32.57 12.92
C GLN A 288 -4.52 -31.61 11.74
N LEU A 289 -4.21 -30.33 11.95
CA LEU A 289 -4.31 -29.31 10.92
C LEU A 289 -3.27 -29.52 9.80
N PHE A 290 -2.02 -29.76 10.19
CA PHE A 290 -0.86 -29.95 9.30
C PHE A 290 -0.47 -31.41 9.10
N ASP A 291 -1.38 -32.35 9.30
CA ASP A 291 -1.13 -33.74 8.95
C ASP A 291 -2.38 -34.37 8.36
N SER A 292 -2.23 -35.51 7.70
CA SER A 292 -3.36 -36.26 7.14
C SER A 292 -2.96 -37.73 6.91
N PRO A 293 -3.76 -38.69 7.40
CA PRO A 293 -3.46 -40.12 7.26
C PRO A 293 -3.79 -40.68 5.87
N ILE A 294 -4.64 -40.00 5.10
CA ILE A 294 -5.14 -40.48 3.80
C ILE A 294 -4.20 -40.04 2.69
N GLU A 295 -4.05 -38.73 2.55
CA GLU A 295 -3.28 -38.09 1.49
C GLU A 295 -2.44 -36.96 2.08
N LYS A 296 -1.25 -36.72 1.52
CA LYS A 296 -0.37 -35.64 1.95
C LYS A 296 -0.83 -34.29 1.39
N ASP A 297 -0.55 -33.24 2.13
CA ASP A 297 -0.71 -31.83 1.76
C ASP A 297 -2.17 -31.38 1.52
N LEU A 298 -3.13 -31.92 2.27
CA LEU A 298 -4.54 -31.49 2.24
C LEU A 298 -4.74 -30.20 3.07
N LEU A 299 -5.30 -29.15 2.45
CA LEU A 299 -5.47 -27.77 2.96
C LEU A 299 -4.17 -27.01 3.22
N PHE A 300 -3.21 -27.65 3.86
CA PHE A 300 -1.89 -27.14 4.22
C PHE A 300 -0.84 -28.22 4.00
N LYS A 301 0.42 -27.81 3.85
CA LYS A 301 1.54 -28.76 3.77
C LYS A 301 1.72 -29.57 5.05
N ASN A 302 2.02 -30.87 4.91
CA ASN A 302 2.33 -31.70 6.08
C ASN A 302 3.65 -31.30 6.76
N SER A 303 4.54 -30.66 6.01
CA SER A 303 5.79 -30.12 6.52
C SER A 303 5.61 -28.83 7.33
N ALA A 304 4.43 -28.21 7.29
CA ALA A 304 4.16 -27.00 8.07
C ALA A 304 4.17 -27.31 9.57
N ILE A 305 4.76 -26.39 10.34
CA ILE A 305 4.78 -26.42 11.80
C ILE A 305 3.84 -25.37 12.41
N GLY A 306 3.33 -24.45 11.59
CA GLY A 306 2.43 -23.36 12.00
C GLY A 306 2.16 -22.39 10.86
N LEU A 307 1.41 -21.34 11.17
CA LEU A 307 1.11 -20.22 10.28
C LEU A 307 1.56 -18.90 10.92
N LEU A 308 2.04 -17.97 10.10
CA LEU A 308 2.36 -16.59 10.49
C LEU A 308 1.40 -15.64 9.78
N ARG A 309 0.91 -14.62 10.49
CA ARG A 309 0.14 -13.55 9.87
C ARG A 309 1.03 -12.78 8.90
N VAL A 310 0.55 -12.59 7.68
CA VAL A 310 1.23 -11.74 6.71
C VAL A 310 0.91 -10.28 7.04
N PRO A 311 1.91 -9.36 7.12
CA PRO A 311 1.66 -7.96 7.42
C PRO A 311 0.65 -7.33 6.43
N PRO A 312 -0.30 -6.48 6.86
CA PRO A 312 -1.39 -5.99 6.01
C PRO A 312 -0.97 -5.25 4.74
N ARG A 313 0.22 -4.63 4.74
CA ARG A 313 0.82 -3.93 3.59
C ARG A 313 1.54 -4.83 2.60
N MET A 314 1.74 -6.11 2.92
CA MET A 314 2.43 -7.05 2.04
C MET A 314 1.46 -7.57 0.98
N ASP A 315 1.55 -7.01 -0.22
CA ASP A 315 0.85 -7.51 -1.39
C ASP A 315 1.53 -8.78 -1.95
N TYR A 316 0.96 -9.34 -3.02
CA TYR A 316 1.54 -10.54 -3.65
C TYR A 316 2.95 -10.27 -4.21
N ARG A 317 3.26 -9.06 -4.69
CA ARG A 317 4.58 -8.74 -5.27
C ARG A 317 5.66 -8.68 -4.20
N LEU A 318 5.37 -8.02 -3.07
CA LEU A 318 6.25 -7.94 -1.91
C LEU A 318 6.43 -9.31 -1.26
N TYR A 319 5.36 -10.12 -1.17
CA TYR A 319 5.44 -11.47 -0.64
C TYR A 319 6.32 -12.38 -1.50
N LEU A 320 6.17 -12.30 -2.82
CA LEU A 320 6.89 -13.12 -3.78
C LEU A 320 8.35 -12.67 -4.00
N GLY A 321 8.59 -11.36 -3.88
CA GLY A 321 9.87 -10.73 -4.18
C GLY A 321 10.05 -10.44 -5.66
N HIS A 322 10.71 -9.32 -5.97
CA HIS A 322 10.91 -8.82 -7.33
C HIS A 322 11.57 -9.82 -8.27
N SER A 323 12.59 -10.54 -7.80
CA SER A 323 13.32 -11.51 -8.62
C SER A 323 12.41 -12.64 -9.10
N TYR A 324 11.56 -13.17 -8.22
CA TYR A 324 10.62 -14.25 -8.55
C TYR A 324 9.49 -13.76 -9.45
N VAL A 325 8.92 -12.58 -9.14
CA VAL A 325 7.89 -11.92 -9.96
C VAL A 325 8.41 -11.64 -11.38
N THR A 326 9.62 -11.10 -11.49
CA THR A 326 10.25 -10.81 -12.80
C THR A 326 10.49 -12.09 -13.59
N ALA A 327 10.98 -13.15 -12.94
CA ALA A 327 11.20 -14.44 -13.59
C ALA A 327 9.91 -15.04 -14.16
N ILE A 328 8.81 -15.03 -13.39
CA ILE A 328 7.50 -15.53 -13.88
C ILE A 328 6.96 -14.65 -15.01
N ARG A 329 7.05 -13.32 -14.88
CA ARG A 329 6.58 -12.41 -15.92
C ARG A 329 7.31 -12.66 -17.25
N ASN A 330 8.63 -12.76 -17.20
CA ASN A 330 9.46 -13.01 -18.38
C ASN A 330 9.08 -14.34 -19.05
N LEU A 331 8.82 -15.38 -18.26
CA LEU A 331 8.31 -16.66 -18.74
C LEU A 331 6.97 -16.55 -19.47
N ARG A 332 6.01 -15.83 -18.88
CA ARG A 332 4.66 -15.69 -19.46
C ARG A 332 4.65 -14.83 -20.72
N GLU A 333 5.42 -13.75 -20.71
CA GLU A 333 5.50 -12.82 -21.84
C GLU A 333 6.44 -13.31 -22.95
N ALA A 334 7.05 -14.49 -22.77
CA ALA A 334 8.08 -15.05 -23.65
C ALA A 334 9.25 -14.07 -23.91
N LYS A 335 9.56 -13.22 -22.94
CA LYS A 335 10.61 -12.20 -23.06
C LYS A 335 11.87 -12.69 -22.39
N CYS A 336 12.93 -12.80 -23.17
CA CYS A 336 14.26 -12.80 -22.61
C CYS A 336 14.63 -11.36 -22.27
N PRO A 337 15.12 -11.08 -21.05
CA PRO A 337 15.70 -9.77 -20.79
C PRO A 337 16.82 -9.60 -21.81
N GLU A 338 16.65 -8.66 -22.74
CA GLU A 338 17.76 -8.17 -23.54
C GLU A 338 18.87 -7.82 -22.55
N THR A 339 20.13 -8.19 -22.88
CA THR A 339 21.32 -7.79 -22.12
C THR A 339 21.08 -6.41 -21.54
N PRO A 340 21.14 -6.22 -20.20
CA PRO A 340 20.55 -5.07 -19.53
C PRO A 340 20.94 -3.84 -20.32
N SER A 341 19.99 -3.29 -21.08
CA SER A 341 20.37 -2.29 -22.06
C SER A 341 21.02 -1.19 -21.24
N SER A 342 22.28 -0.92 -21.53
CA SER A 342 23.06 0.13 -20.84
C SER A 342 22.38 1.50 -21.00
N SER A 343 21.34 1.58 -21.83
CA SER A 343 20.48 2.72 -22.12
C SER A 343 19.23 2.86 -21.24
N ALA A 344 18.81 1.84 -20.46
CA ALA A 344 17.59 1.97 -19.65
C ALA A 344 17.72 3.10 -18.60
N ALA A 345 16.73 4.00 -18.58
CA ALA A 345 16.66 5.11 -17.64
C ALA A 345 16.53 4.61 -16.18
N VAL A 346 16.98 5.43 -15.23
CA VAL A 346 16.76 5.20 -13.80
C VAL A 346 15.44 5.86 -13.40
N LYS A 347 14.50 5.06 -12.89
CA LYS A 347 13.23 5.56 -12.36
C LYS A 347 13.40 6.10 -10.94
N TRP A 348 13.37 7.41 -10.77
CA TRP A 348 13.47 8.08 -9.48
C TRP A 348 12.11 8.21 -8.80
N CYS A 349 11.99 7.79 -7.53
CA CYS A 349 10.74 7.93 -6.78
C CYS A 349 10.69 9.28 -6.04
N ALA A 350 9.77 10.14 -6.46
CA ALA A 350 9.55 11.46 -5.89
C ALA A 350 8.40 11.47 -4.88
N LEU A 351 8.59 12.13 -3.73
CA LEU A 351 7.59 12.23 -2.67
C LEU A 351 6.59 13.37 -2.96
N SER A 352 5.34 13.00 -3.20
CA SER A 352 4.23 13.93 -3.47
C SER A 352 4.48 14.80 -4.71
N HIS A 353 3.58 15.75 -4.96
CA HIS A 353 3.60 16.60 -6.16
C HIS A 353 4.77 17.59 -6.19
N HIS A 354 5.27 18.05 -5.04
CA HIS A 354 6.37 19.02 -4.99
C HIS A 354 7.69 18.42 -5.49
N GLU A 355 8.07 17.24 -4.99
CA GLU A 355 9.25 16.55 -5.51
C GLU A 355 9.02 16.06 -6.94
N ARG A 356 7.80 15.65 -7.28
CA ARG A 356 7.48 15.19 -8.63
C ARG A 356 7.80 16.25 -9.69
N ARG A 357 7.41 17.51 -9.47
CA ARG A 357 7.72 18.61 -10.40
C ARG A 357 9.23 18.80 -10.61
N LYS A 358 10.01 18.82 -9.52
CA LYS A 358 11.47 18.92 -9.60
C LYS A 358 12.09 17.70 -10.29
N CYS A 359 11.53 16.52 -10.06
CA CYS A 359 11.95 15.30 -10.74
C CYS A 359 11.67 15.38 -12.24
N ASP A 360 10.48 15.82 -12.65
CA ASP A 360 10.12 15.94 -14.06
C ASP A 360 11.03 16.95 -14.78
N GLU A 361 11.38 18.06 -14.13
CA GLU A 361 12.37 19.01 -14.64
C GLU A 361 13.76 18.35 -14.78
N TRP A 362 14.20 17.59 -13.77
CA TRP A 362 15.43 16.81 -13.85
C TRP A 362 15.39 15.79 -14.99
N SER A 363 14.27 15.09 -15.18
CA SER A 363 14.07 14.10 -16.24
C SER A 363 14.26 14.71 -17.63
N VAL A 364 13.64 15.87 -17.89
CA VAL A 364 13.79 16.61 -19.15
C VAL A 364 15.26 16.99 -19.41
N ASN A 365 15.94 17.51 -18.39
CA ASN A 365 17.36 17.91 -18.50
C ASN A 365 18.32 16.72 -18.58
N SER A 366 17.92 15.53 -18.10
CA SER A 366 18.79 14.37 -18.00
C SER A 366 19.14 13.71 -19.34
N GLY A 367 18.47 14.09 -20.43
CA GLY A 367 18.64 13.46 -21.75
C GLY A 367 18.14 12.00 -21.80
N GLY A 368 17.06 11.69 -21.07
CA GLY A 368 16.47 10.36 -20.99
C GLY A 368 17.19 9.39 -20.06
N GLN A 369 18.11 9.86 -19.21
CA GLN A 369 18.78 9.01 -18.22
C GLN A 369 17.96 8.85 -16.92
N ILE A 370 17.04 9.78 -16.65
CA ILE A 370 16.17 9.79 -15.46
C ILE A 370 14.71 9.80 -15.91
N GLU A 371 13.93 8.90 -15.34
CA GLU A 371 12.46 8.90 -15.38
C GLU A 371 11.92 9.12 -13.97
N CYS A 372 10.69 9.60 -13.85
CA CYS A 372 10.10 9.89 -12.55
C CYS A 372 8.91 8.99 -12.27
N GLU A 373 8.86 8.53 -11.02
CA GLU A 373 7.73 7.90 -10.35
C GLU A 373 7.36 8.74 -9.13
N SER A 374 6.15 8.59 -8.61
CA SER A 374 5.77 9.28 -7.37
C SER A 374 4.92 8.43 -6.43
N ALA A 375 5.00 8.76 -5.15
CA ALA A 375 4.14 8.21 -4.11
C ALA A 375 3.85 9.27 -3.03
N GLU A 376 2.82 9.05 -2.20
CA GLU A 376 2.42 10.01 -1.16
C GLU A 376 3.23 9.87 0.13
N THR A 377 3.84 8.71 0.39
CA THR A 377 4.71 8.47 1.55
C THR A 377 6.04 7.85 1.14
N THR A 378 7.07 8.02 1.98
CA THR A 378 8.39 7.40 1.78
C THR A 378 8.31 5.87 1.79
N GLU A 379 7.45 5.29 2.64
CA GLU A 379 7.24 3.83 2.67
C GLU A 379 6.67 3.32 1.34
N ASP A 380 5.70 4.02 0.75
CA ASP A 380 5.13 3.65 -0.56
C ASP A 380 6.18 3.74 -1.67
N CYS A 381 7.09 4.73 -1.62
CA CYS A 381 8.21 4.79 -2.56
C CYS A 381 9.20 3.63 -2.35
N ILE A 382 9.51 3.25 -1.11
CA ILE A 382 10.32 2.05 -0.83
C ILE A 382 9.63 0.82 -1.42
N ASP A 383 8.31 0.69 -1.27
CA ASP A 383 7.55 -0.44 -1.81
C ASP A 383 7.60 -0.46 -3.34
N LYS A 384 7.45 0.70 -4.01
CA LYS A 384 7.66 0.84 -5.45
C LYS A 384 9.07 0.44 -5.89
N ILE A 385 10.10 0.79 -5.12
CA ILE A 385 11.49 0.41 -5.43
C ILE A 385 11.68 -1.09 -5.24
N VAL A 386 11.16 -1.68 -4.16
CA VAL A 386 11.22 -3.12 -3.94
C VAL A 386 10.48 -3.87 -5.05
N ASN A 387 9.34 -3.36 -5.52
CA ASN A 387 8.51 -3.98 -6.55
C ASN A 387 8.99 -3.74 -7.99
N GLY A 388 10.03 -2.92 -8.21
CA GLY A 388 10.55 -2.62 -9.55
C GLY A 388 9.74 -1.58 -10.33
N GLU A 389 8.78 -0.90 -9.69
CA GLU A 389 8.04 0.22 -10.27
C GLU A 389 8.91 1.48 -10.32
N ALA A 390 9.72 1.70 -9.27
CA ALA A 390 10.79 2.69 -9.23
C ALA A 390 12.15 2.00 -9.04
N ASP A 391 13.26 2.73 -9.20
CA ASP A 391 14.62 2.20 -9.09
C ASP A 391 15.41 2.79 -7.93
N ALA A 392 15.23 4.07 -7.61
CA ALA A 392 16.01 4.74 -6.57
C ALA A 392 15.29 5.93 -5.94
N MET A 393 15.72 6.29 -4.72
CA MET A 393 15.42 7.55 -4.06
C MET A 393 16.47 7.84 -2.98
N SER A 394 16.61 9.12 -2.57
CA SER A 394 17.40 9.49 -1.38
C SER A 394 16.57 9.31 -0.12
N LEU A 395 17.15 8.72 0.93
CA LEU A 395 16.49 8.42 2.19
C LEU A 395 17.27 8.96 3.39
N ASP A 396 16.52 9.41 4.40
CA ASP A 396 17.05 9.61 5.75
C ASP A 396 17.52 8.28 6.37
N GLY A 397 18.52 8.33 7.27
CA GLY A 397 19.08 7.13 7.91
C GLY A 397 18.05 6.19 8.56
N GLY A 398 16.95 6.72 9.09
CA GLY A 398 15.85 5.90 9.62
C GLY A 398 15.09 5.14 8.53
N TYR A 399 14.81 5.78 7.40
CA TYR A 399 14.20 5.12 6.25
C TYR A 399 15.19 4.23 5.49
N ALA A 400 16.49 4.54 5.51
CA ALA A 400 17.53 3.66 4.98
C ALA A 400 17.63 2.34 5.78
N TYR A 401 17.41 2.38 7.10
CA TYR A 401 17.27 1.17 7.92
C TYR A 401 16.05 0.34 7.47
N ILE A 402 14.90 0.98 7.25
CA ILE A 402 13.67 0.31 6.78
C ILE A 402 13.89 -0.29 5.39
N ALA A 403 14.45 0.48 4.46
CA ALA A 403 14.79 0.04 3.10
C ALA A 403 15.76 -1.15 3.10
N GLY A 404 16.76 -1.12 3.98
CA GLY A 404 17.71 -2.22 4.17
C GLY A 404 17.05 -3.51 4.67
N GLN A 405 16.11 -3.40 5.61
CA GLN A 405 15.29 -4.53 6.06
C GLN A 405 14.40 -5.09 4.94
N CYS A 406 14.06 -4.27 3.93
CA CYS A 406 13.36 -4.67 2.72
C CYS A 406 14.28 -5.21 1.61
N GLY A 407 15.59 -5.34 1.86
CA GLY A 407 16.56 -5.88 0.90
C GLY A 407 17.13 -4.86 -0.08
N LEU A 408 16.87 -3.57 0.11
CA LEU A 408 17.52 -2.51 -0.67
C LEU A 408 18.93 -2.24 -0.14
N VAL A 409 19.83 -1.80 -1.02
CA VAL A 409 21.23 -1.54 -0.70
C VAL A 409 21.57 -0.05 -0.86
N PRO A 410 22.47 0.50 -0.02
CA PRO A 410 22.97 1.86 -0.18
C PRO A 410 23.88 1.96 -1.42
N VAL A 411 23.69 3.02 -2.20
CA VAL A 411 24.38 3.23 -3.49
C VAL A 411 25.30 4.46 -3.46
N MET A 412 24.75 5.61 -3.07
CA MET A 412 25.51 6.86 -2.94
C MET A 412 25.05 7.62 -1.70
N ALA A 413 25.98 8.22 -0.96
CA ALA A 413 25.68 8.97 0.25
C ALA A 413 25.71 10.47 -0.04
N GLU A 414 24.70 11.21 0.43
CA GLU A 414 24.74 12.67 0.44
C GLU A 414 25.89 13.15 1.32
N LYS A 415 26.61 14.17 0.87
CA LYS A 415 27.65 14.80 1.68
C LYS A 415 27.49 16.31 1.70
N TYR A 416 27.64 16.86 2.90
CA TYR A 416 27.43 18.28 3.22
C TYR A 416 28.75 19.07 3.35
N GLY A 417 29.88 18.44 2.96
CA GLY A 417 31.26 18.98 2.94
C GLY A 417 32.13 18.20 1.92
N GLU A 418 33.47 18.31 1.96
CA GLU A 418 34.35 17.67 0.96
C GLU A 418 34.43 16.12 1.06
N CYS A 419 34.44 15.41 -0.08
CA CYS A 419 34.75 13.97 -0.11
C CYS A 419 36.28 13.77 0.02
N TYR A 420 36.85 13.80 1.24
CA TYR A 420 38.22 13.32 1.43
C TYR A 420 38.34 11.85 0.95
N ARG A 421 39.44 11.54 0.26
CA ARG A 421 39.75 10.25 -0.36
C ARG A 421 39.32 9.04 0.51
N LEU A 422 38.23 8.39 0.08
CA LEU A 422 37.67 7.13 0.63
C LEU A 422 38.59 5.91 0.34
N PHE A 423 39.89 5.99 0.64
CA PHE A 423 40.82 4.90 0.36
C PHE A 423 40.81 3.78 1.41
N TRP A 424 40.06 3.91 2.52
CA TRP A 424 40.09 2.91 3.62
C TRP A 424 38.75 2.71 4.36
N GLY A 425 37.61 2.69 3.66
CA GLY A 425 36.35 2.20 4.26
C GLY A 425 35.78 3.03 5.43
N ILE A 426 36.22 4.28 5.61
CA ILE A 426 35.66 5.21 6.61
C ILE A 426 34.44 5.90 6.00
N PHE A 427 33.25 5.52 6.45
CA PHE A 427 31.97 6.13 6.06
C PHE A 427 31.91 7.59 6.53
N PRO A 428 31.21 8.49 5.80
CA PRO A 428 31.24 9.92 6.06
C PRO A 428 30.80 10.27 7.50
N VAL A 429 31.48 11.26 8.08
CA VAL A 429 31.10 11.89 9.35
C VAL A 429 29.66 12.38 9.23
N GLY A 430 28.77 11.79 10.01
CA GLY A 430 27.35 12.09 10.03
C GLY A 430 27.03 13.52 10.45
N TYR A 431 25.76 13.91 10.31
CA TYR A 431 25.26 15.20 10.82
C TYR A 431 24.87 15.09 12.30
N TYR A 432 24.67 16.24 12.97
CA TYR A 432 24.33 16.27 14.39
C TYR A 432 22.81 16.47 14.57
N ALA A 433 22.17 15.54 15.27
CA ALA A 433 20.77 15.68 15.69
C ALA A 433 20.72 16.49 16.99
N VAL A 434 19.90 17.54 17.01
CA VAL A 434 19.80 18.48 18.13
C VAL A 434 18.35 18.71 18.54
N ALA A 435 18.15 19.07 19.80
CA ALA A 435 16.90 19.60 20.32
C ALA A 435 17.04 21.11 20.48
N VAL A 436 16.19 21.87 19.81
CA VAL A 436 16.23 23.34 19.77
C VAL A 436 15.05 23.90 20.56
N VAL A 437 15.31 24.94 21.33
CA VAL A 437 14.31 25.69 22.10
C VAL A 437 14.50 27.18 21.90
N LYS A 438 13.49 27.98 22.25
CA LYS A 438 13.61 29.43 22.27
C LYS A 438 14.43 29.85 23.49
N LYS A 439 15.32 30.83 23.31
CA LYS A 439 16.11 31.43 24.39
C LYS A 439 15.25 32.17 25.42
N SER A 440 14.06 32.64 25.00
CA SER A 440 13.05 33.24 25.89
C SER A 440 12.56 32.27 26.97
N ASP A 441 12.48 30.97 26.67
CA ASP A 441 11.83 29.98 27.52
C ASP A 441 12.86 29.29 28.43
N ARG A 442 13.43 30.06 29.37
CA ARG A 442 14.58 29.66 30.20
C ARG A 442 14.35 28.41 31.04
N ASP A 443 13.11 28.12 31.40
CA ASP A 443 12.78 26.99 32.27
C ASP A 443 12.85 25.64 31.54
N ILE A 444 12.91 25.62 30.21
CA ILE A 444 12.92 24.36 29.45
C ILE A 444 14.34 23.77 29.40
N THR A 445 14.47 22.53 29.84
CA THR A 445 15.69 21.71 29.83
C THR A 445 15.37 20.32 29.30
N TRP A 446 16.40 19.52 29.00
CA TRP A 446 16.19 18.15 28.53
C TRP A 446 15.41 17.28 29.54
N ASP A 447 15.56 17.52 30.84
CA ASP A 447 14.96 16.70 31.89
C ASP A 447 13.49 17.02 32.18
N ASN A 448 12.99 18.19 31.77
CA ASN A 448 11.62 18.63 32.02
C ASN A 448 10.75 18.78 30.76
N LEU A 449 11.09 18.05 29.70
CA LEU A 449 10.32 18.02 28.44
C LEU A 449 8.92 17.40 28.57
N LYS A 450 8.62 16.68 29.66
CA LYS A 450 7.30 16.06 29.87
C LYS A 450 6.21 17.13 29.95
N GLY A 451 5.14 16.96 29.18
CA GLY A 451 4.01 17.89 29.11
C GLY A 451 4.26 19.14 28.25
N LYS A 452 5.45 19.28 27.65
CA LYS A 452 5.75 20.36 26.69
C LYS A 452 5.21 20.02 25.29
N LYS A 453 5.21 21.03 24.41
CA LYS A 453 4.80 20.91 23.01
C LYS A 453 5.99 20.58 22.12
N SER A 454 5.91 19.52 21.33
CA SER A 454 7.03 19.06 20.50
C SER A 454 6.80 19.20 18.99
N CYS A 455 7.89 19.47 18.27
CA CYS A 455 7.90 19.58 16.81
C CYS A 455 8.93 18.60 16.22
N HIS A 456 8.48 17.77 15.27
CA HIS A 456 9.26 16.68 14.69
C HIS A 456 9.27 16.78 13.17
N THR A 457 10.36 16.35 12.54
CA THR A 457 10.47 16.37 11.06
C THR A 457 9.50 15.42 10.39
N ALA A 458 9.42 14.18 10.89
CA ALA A 458 8.40 13.16 10.63
C ALA A 458 8.70 11.94 11.52
N VAL A 459 7.71 11.07 11.68
CA VAL A 459 7.90 9.74 12.29
C VAL A 459 8.95 8.95 11.49
N ASP A 460 9.73 8.14 12.21
CA ASP A 460 10.83 7.29 11.71
C ASP A 460 12.06 8.01 11.14
N ARG A 461 12.09 9.35 11.10
CA ARG A 461 13.30 10.10 10.72
C ARG A 461 14.31 10.12 11.87
N THR A 462 15.59 10.14 11.52
CA THR A 462 16.72 10.03 12.42
C THR A 462 16.71 11.11 13.51
N ALA A 463 16.86 12.37 13.14
CA ALA A 463 16.96 13.48 14.10
C ALA A 463 15.62 13.90 14.69
N GLY A 464 14.54 13.78 13.92
CA GLY A 464 13.20 14.20 14.36
C GLY A 464 12.47 13.18 15.22
N TRP A 465 12.85 11.90 15.16
CA TRP A 465 12.11 10.83 15.82
C TRP A 465 13.02 9.79 16.48
N ASN A 466 13.82 9.03 15.71
CA ASN A 466 14.52 7.85 16.23
C ASN A 466 15.48 8.17 17.37
N ILE A 467 16.28 9.24 17.23
CA ILE A 467 17.21 9.69 18.26
C ILE A 467 16.46 10.24 19.49
N PRO A 468 15.63 11.29 19.38
CA PRO A 468 14.99 11.88 20.55
C PRO A 468 14.03 10.90 21.24
N MET A 469 13.20 10.17 20.49
CA MET A 469 12.27 9.20 21.08
C MET A 469 13.01 7.98 21.61
N GLY A 470 14.15 7.60 21.02
CA GLY A 470 15.08 6.60 21.55
C GLY A 470 15.61 6.94 22.93
N LEU A 471 16.07 8.18 23.10
CA LEU A 471 16.56 8.67 24.39
C LEU A 471 15.40 8.76 25.41
N LEU A 472 14.22 9.23 25.01
CA LEU A 472 13.05 9.25 25.90
C LEU A 472 12.61 7.84 26.30
N TYR A 473 12.50 6.91 25.35
CA TYR A 473 12.17 5.51 25.62
C TYR A 473 13.18 4.87 26.57
N SER A 474 14.47 5.18 26.43
CA SER A 474 15.50 4.66 27.32
C SER A 474 15.25 5.02 28.79
N ARG A 475 14.66 6.20 29.05
CA ARG A 475 14.31 6.73 30.36
C ARG A 475 12.93 6.27 30.84
N THR A 476 11.90 6.36 29.99
CA THR A 476 10.50 6.10 30.37
C THR A 476 10.10 4.63 30.26
N LYS A 477 10.81 3.85 29.43
CA LYS A 477 10.45 2.50 29.00
C LYS A 477 9.03 2.37 28.43
N SER A 478 8.43 3.48 27.98
CA SER A 478 7.07 3.55 27.43
C SER A 478 7.08 4.04 25.98
N CYS A 479 6.26 3.42 25.13
CA CYS A 479 6.08 3.80 23.73
C CYS A 479 4.98 4.85 23.52
N LYS A 480 4.35 5.32 24.60
CA LYS A 480 3.25 6.29 24.56
C LYS A 480 3.80 7.73 24.53
N PHE A 481 4.46 8.08 23.44
CA PHE A 481 5.09 9.40 23.28
C PHE A 481 4.06 10.54 23.22
N ASP A 482 2.85 10.23 22.79
CA ASP A 482 1.68 11.11 22.76
C ASP A 482 1.06 11.40 24.14
N GLU A 483 1.37 10.58 25.15
CA GLU A 483 1.08 10.88 26.56
C GLU A 483 2.26 11.59 27.26
N TYR A 484 3.46 11.55 26.66
CA TYR A 484 4.65 12.20 27.22
C TYR A 484 4.65 13.71 26.92
N PHE A 485 4.40 14.09 25.67
CA PHE A 485 4.19 15.48 25.27
C PHE A 485 2.71 15.84 25.38
N SER A 486 2.38 17.10 25.68
CA SER A 486 0.98 17.51 25.80
C SER A 486 0.29 17.59 24.43
N GLN A 487 0.99 18.15 23.44
CA GLN A 487 0.59 18.27 22.05
C GLN A 487 1.84 18.30 21.18
N GLY A 488 1.72 17.98 19.90
CA GLY A 488 2.86 18.07 18.99
C GLY A 488 2.47 18.18 17.52
N CYS A 489 3.50 18.30 16.68
CA CYS A 489 3.41 17.94 15.28
C CYS A 489 4.49 16.91 14.92
N ALA A 490 4.05 15.68 14.67
CA ALA A 490 4.85 14.57 14.18
C ALA A 490 4.21 13.97 12.91
N PRO A 491 4.51 14.53 11.74
CA PRO A 491 3.96 14.05 10.48
C PRO A 491 4.17 12.54 10.28
N GLY A 492 3.10 11.82 9.93
CA GLY A 492 3.10 10.36 9.82
C GLY A 492 2.66 9.60 11.07
N TYR A 493 2.35 10.30 12.18
CA TYR A 493 1.75 9.68 13.37
C TYR A 493 0.24 9.46 13.20
N GLU A 494 -0.40 8.80 14.16
CA GLU A 494 -1.85 8.56 14.16
C GLU A 494 -2.64 9.88 14.18
N LYS A 495 -3.52 10.10 13.19
CA LYS A 495 -4.18 11.41 12.96
C LYS A 495 -5.02 11.93 14.12
N ASN A 496 -5.51 11.05 14.98
CA ASN A 496 -6.32 11.35 16.17
C ASN A 496 -5.48 11.54 17.44
N SER A 497 -4.15 11.45 17.36
CA SER A 497 -3.25 11.61 18.50
C SER A 497 -2.88 13.09 18.74
N THR A 498 -2.52 13.40 19.98
CA THR A 498 -2.03 14.72 20.42
C THR A 498 -0.79 15.17 19.63
N LEU A 499 0.01 14.24 19.11
CA LEU A 499 1.18 14.52 18.28
C LEU A 499 0.84 15.03 16.87
N CYS A 500 -0.44 15.08 16.49
CA CYS A 500 -0.88 15.70 15.24
C CYS A 500 -1.65 17.01 15.47
N ASP A 501 -1.81 17.47 16.72
CA ASP A 501 -2.64 18.63 17.05
C ASP A 501 -2.07 19.95 16.53
N LEU A 502 -0.76 20.12 16.57
CA LEU A 502 -0.10 21.39 16.18
C LEU A 502 0.09 21.52 14.66
N CYS A 503 0.08 20.40 13.93
CA CYS A 503 0.30 20.34 12.49
C CYS A 503 -0.62 21.24 11.65
N ILE A 504 -0.20 21.62 10.45
CA ILE A 504 -0.85 22.62 9.58
C ILE A 504 -0.89 22.23 8.09
N GLY A 505 -1.74 22.91 7.33
CA GLY A 505 -1.85 22.73 5.89
C GLY A 505 -3.01 21.81 5.48
N PRO A 506 -3.19 21.59 4.17
CA PRO A 506 -4.37 20.91 3.61
C PRO A 506 -4.48 19.44 4.08
N ASN A 507 -3.35 18.77 4.27
CA ASN A 507 -3.29 17.38 4.69
C ASN A 507 -2.61 17.30 6.07
N LYS A 508 -3.35 17.68 7.12
CA LYS A 508 -2.83 17.72 8.49
C LYS A 508 -2.16 16.38 8.87
N CYS A 509 -0.92 16.49 9.35
CA CYS A 509 -0.08 15.39 9.81
C CYS A 509 0.35 14.38 8.72
N ALA A 510 0.21 14.71 7.42
CA ALA A 510 0.72 13.87 6.35
C ALA A 510 2.26 13.91 6.29
N PRO A 511 2.96 12.77 6.12
CA PRO A 511 4.42 12.71 6.09
C PRO A 511 5.00 13.14 4.72
N ASN A 512 4.57 14.29 4.20
CA ASN A 512 5.08 14.86 2.95
C ASN A 512 4.92 16.39 2.92
N ASN A 513 5.44 17.04 1.87
CA ASN A 513 5.49 18.50 1.73
C ASN A 513 4.10 19.19 1.62
N LYS A 514 2.97 18.46 1.64
CA LYS A 514 1.62 19.05 1.77
C LYS A 514 1.29 19.44 3.21
N GLU A 515 2.07 18.98 4.19
CA GLU A 515 2.02 19.39 5.60
C GLU A 515 3.05 20.50 5.84
N GLY A 516 2.60 21.66 6.33
CA GLY A 516 3.46 22.85 6.43
C GLY A 516 4.56 22.75 7.50
N TYR A 517 4.42 21.83 8.46
CA TYR A 517 5.46 21.52 9.45
C TYR A 517 6.27 20.25 9.15
N TYR A 518 6.14 19.69 7.95
CA TYR A 518 6.95 18.55 7.52
C TYR A 518 8.41 18.92 7.25
N GLY A 519 9.31 17.98 7.54
CA GLY A 519 10.73 18.12 7.26
C GLY A 519 11.50 19.00 8.24
N TYR A 520 12.76 19.29 7.93
CA TYR A 520 13.64 20.06 8.82
C TYR A 520 13.13 21.49 9.02
N THR A 521 12.86 22.20 7.92
CA THR A 521 12.35 23.57 7.93
C THR A 521 10.97 23.65 8.59
N GLY A 522 10.08 22.71 8.28
CA GLY A 522 8.75 22.67 8.88
C GLY A 522 8.76 22.44 10.39
N ALA A 523 9.61 21.54 10.89
CA ALA A 523 9.75 21.31 12.33
C ALA A 523 10.32 22.54 13.07
N PHE A 524 11.26 23.26 12.47
CA PHE A 524 11.77 24.51 13.03
C PHE A 524 10.71 25.63 13.00
N ARG A 525 9.96 25.74 11.90
CA ARG A 525 8.80 26.65 11.80
C ARG A 525 7.75 26.35 12.86
N CYS A 526 7.48 25.07 13.13
CA CYS A 526 6.58 24.64 14.20
C CYS A 526 7.04 25.17 15.57
N LEU A 527 8.34 25.12 15.89
CA LEU A 527 8.88 25.71 17.12
C LEU A 527 8.64 27.22 17.16
N VAL A 528 8.92 27.92 16.06
CA VAL A 528 8.73 29.37 15.99
C VAL A 528 7.28 29.74 16.28
N GLU A 529 6.32 29.07 15.63
CA GLU A 529 4.91 29.46 15.65
C GLU A 529 4.10 28.87 16.82
N LYS A 530 4.39 27.65 17.31
CA LYS A 530 3.50 26.93 18.25
C LYS A 530 4.16 26.08 19.32
N GLY A 531 5.26 25.41 18.98
CA GLY A 531 5.90 24.41 19.84
C GLY A 531 6.88 25.01 20.86
N ASP A 532 7.30 24.17 21.81
CA ASP A 532 8.26 24.51 22.85
C ASP A 532 9.66 23.95 22.52
N VAL A 533 9.72 22.81 21.83
CA VAL A 533 10.97 22.14 21.39
C VAL A 533 10.85 21.62 19.96
N ALA A 534 11.88 21.79 19.15
CA ALA A 534 12.01 21.14 17.84
C ALA A 534 13.20 20.18 17.79
N PHE A 535 12.97 19.01 17.19
CA PHE A 535 14.00 18.00 16.96
C PHE A 535 14.43 18.02 15.50
N VAL A 536 15.63 18.54 15.22
CA VAL A 536 16.14 18.82 13.87
C VAL A 536 17.64 18.56 13.77
N LYS A 537 18.24 18.81 12.60
CA LYS A 537 19.70 18.86 12.44
C LYS A 537 20.22 20.24 12.85
N ALA A 538 21.46 20.32 13.33
CA ALA A 538 22.07 21.59 13.77
C ALA A 538 22.08 22.69 12.69
N GLN A 539 22.25 22.32 11.41
CA GLN A 539 22.30 23.25 10.29
C GLN A 539 20.94 23.89 9.99
N THR A 540 19.82 23.30 10.43
CA THR A 540 18.47 23.80 10.13
C THR A 540 18.27 25.22 10.63
N ILE A 541 18.79 25.54 11.81
CA ILE A 541 18.63 26.84 12.43
C ILE A 541 19.37 27.89 11.60
N LEU A 542 20.66 27.64 11.30
CA LEU A 542 21.48 28.50 10.45
C LEU A 542 20.84 28.78 9.07
N GLN A 543 20.20 27.76 8.48
CA GLN A 543 19.53 27.85 7.17
C GLN A 543 18.24 28.68 7.19
N ASN A 544 17.66 28.94 8.35
CA ASN A 544 16.36 29.58 8.51
C ASN A 544 16.39 30.86 9.36
N THR A 545 17.57 31.34 9.76
CA THR A 545 17.78 32.59 10.50
C THR A 545 18.71 33.53 9.72
N GLU A 546 18.89 34.76 10.21
CA GLU A 546 19.83 35.74 9.64
C GLU A 546 19.56 36.08 8.16
N GLY A 547 18.29 36.02 7.74
CA GLY A 547 17.88 36.29 6.36
C GLY A 547 18.21 35.17 5.35
N ASN A 548 18.71 34.01 5.79
CA ASN A 548 18.99 32.87 4.90
C ASN A 548 17.72 32.18 4.38
N ASN A 549 16.57 32.41 5.03
CA ASN A 549 15.26 32.04 4.52
C ASN A 549 14.40 33.31 4.33
N ASN A 550 13.96 33.52 3.09
CA ASN A 550 13.18 34.68 2.66
C ASN A 550 11.68 34.56 2.94
N GLU A 551 11.21 33.42 3.44
CA GLU A 551 9.81 33.23 3.81
C GLU A 551 9.38 34.18 4.94
N ALA A 552 8.12 34.61 4.91
CA ALA A 552 7.59 35.63 5.82
C ALA A 552 7.74 35.28 7.30
N TRP A 553 7.68 34.00 7.67
CA TRP A 553 7.83 33.54 9.05
C TRP A 553 9.29 33.54 9.53
N ALA A 554 10.27 33.50 8.61
CA ALA A 554 11.69 33.33 8.92
C ALA A 554 12.50 34.64 8.80
N LYS A 555 12.00 35.62 8.03
CA LYS A 555 12.71 36.84 7.65
C LYS A 555 13.28 37.67 8.82
N GLY A 556 12.64 37.63 9.99
CA GLY A 556 13.05 38.38 11.18
C GLY A 556 13.78 37.58 12.26
N LEU A 557 14.03 36.28 12.03
CA LEU A 557 14.59 35.40 13.05
C LEU A 557 16.10 35.58 13.18
N LYS A 558 16.57 35.77 14.42
CA LYS A 558 18.00 35.82 14.73
C LYS A 558 18.45 34.48 15.28
N LEU A 559 19.70 34.13 15.02
CA LEU A 559 20.32 32.91 15.51
C LEU A 559 20.40 32.89 17.04
N ASP A 560 20.60 34.06 17.66
CA ASP A 560 20.67 34.22 19.12
C ASP A 560 19.30 34.07 19.82
N ASP A 561 18.19 33.99 19.08
CA ASP A 561 16.86 33.76 19.65
C ASP A 561 16.66 32.30 20.09
N PHE A 562 17.61 31.41 19.77
CA PHE A 562 17.51 29.96 19.95
C PHE A 562 18.71 29.38 20.70
N GLU A 563 18.46 28.29 21.42
CA GLU A 563 19.49 27.52 22.13
C GLU A 563 19.26 26.02 21.92
N LEU A 564 20.31 25.23 22.18
CA LEU A 564 20.29 23.78 22.12
C LEU A 564 20.13 23.19 23.52
N LEU A 565 19.29 22.17 23.65
CA LEU A 565 19.23 21.34 24.85
C LEU A 565 20.26 20.22 24.74
N CYS A 566 21.14 20.13 25.74
CA CYS A 566 22.15 19.09 25.81
C CYS A 566 21.62 17.90 26.66
N PRO A 567 22.05 16.66 26.38
CA PRO A 567 21.62 15.48 27.14
C PRO A 567 21.97 15.52 28.64
N ASP A 568 22.95 16.34 29.03
CA ASP A 568 23.39 16.57 30.42
C ASP A 568 22.51 17.58 31.19
N GLY A 569 21.44 18.08 30.56
CA GLY A 569 20.52 19.06 31.15
C GLY A 569 20.93 20.52 30.92
N SER A 570 22.15 20.78 30.43
CA SER A 570 22.60 22.13 30.11
C SER A 570 21.99 22.68 28.82
N ARG A 571 22.14 23.99 28.62
CA ARG A 571 21.76 24.71 27.40
C ARG A 571 22.99 25.39 26.81
N LYS A 572 23.15 25.32 25.49
CA LYS A 572 24.26 25.98 24.79
C LYS A 572 23.80 26.76 23.56
N PRO A 573 24.57 27.77 23.11
CA PRO A 573 24.34 28.43 21.84
C PRO A 573 24.34 27.45 20.67
N VAL A 574 23.63 27.80 19.59
CA VAL A 574 23.47 26.94 18.40
C VAL A 574 24.81 26.59 17.75
N GLN A 575 25.82 27.45 17.85
CA GLN A 575 27.15 27.25 17.28
C GLN A 575 27.91 26.10 17.95
N ASP A 576 27.58 25.78 19.20
CA ASP A 576 28.26 24.75 20.00
C ASP A 576 27.67 23.35 19.80
N TYR A 577 26.91 23.13 18.72
CA TYR A 577 26.25 21.86 18.40
C TYR A 577 27.19 20.64 18.42
N LYS A 578 28.48 20.82 18.10
CA LYS A 578 29.48 19.73 18.19
C LYS A 578 29.68 19.22 19.61
N SER A 579 29.53 20.10 20.61
CA SER A 579 29.62 19.76 22.04
C SER A 579 28.25 19.57 22.71
N CYS A 580 27.16 19.99 22.05
CA CYS A 580 25.80 19.89 22.54
C CYS A 580 24.86 19.37 21.44
N HIS A 581 24.71 18.06 21.40
CA HIS A 581 23.82 17.35 20.49
C HIS A 581 23.28 16.09 21.16
N LEU A 582 22.20 15.54 20.60
CA LEU A 582 21.58 14.31 21.12
C LEU A 582 22.37 13.07 20.69
N ALA A 583 22.72 13.00 19.40
CA ALA A 583 23.58 11.98 18.82
C ALA A 583 24.07 12.41 17.43
N GLN A 584 25.11 11.74 16.95
CA GLN A 584 25.53 11.81 15.56
C GLN A 584 24.66 10.87 14.70
N ALA A 585 24.26 11.35 13.53
CA ALA A 585 23.31 10.70 12.64
C ALA A 585 23.96 10.40 11.28
N PRO A 586 23.77 9.20 10.69
CA PRO A 586 24.32 8.89 9.38
C PRO A 586 23.72 9.80 8.30
N ASN A 587 24.51 10.14 7.29
CA ASN A 587 24.04 10.97 6.18
C ASN A 587 22.91 10.29 5.41
N HIS A 588 22.11 11.11 4.73
CA HIS A 588 21.08 10.61 3.83
C HIS A 588 21.75 9.81 2.70
N VAL A 589 21.06 8.79 2.21
CA VAL A 589 21.63 7.81 1.29
C VAL A 589 20.65 7.44 0.19
N VAL A 590 21.14 7.40 -1.03
CA VAL A 590 20.43 6.84 -2.17
C VAL A 590 20.43 5.32 -2.02
N VAL A 591 19.24 4.72 -2.06
CA VAL A 591 19.08 3.27 -2.03
C VAL A 591 18.55 2.75 -3.37
N SER A 592 18.87 1.51 -3.70
CA SER A 592 18.33 0.82 -4.87
C SER A 592 18.32 -0.70 -4.66
N ARG A 593 17.76 -1.45 -5.62
CA ARG A 593 17.90 -2.92 -5.66
C ARG A 593 19.32 -3.32 -6.05
N LYS A 594 19.78 -4.47 -5.57
CA LYS A 594 21.16 -4.94 -5.76
C LYS A 594 21.57 -4.99 -7.24
N GLU A 595 20.67 -5.41 -8.12
CA GLU A 595 20.88 -5.52 -9.57
C GLU A 595 20.92 -4.17 -10.31
N LYS A 596 20.37 -3.10 -9.73
CA LYS A 596 20.35 -1.74 -10.31
C LYS A 596 21.38 -0.79 -9.68
N ALA A 597 21.97 -1.16 -8.55
CA ALA A 597 22.87 -0.31 -7.77
C ALA A 597 24.01 0.30 -8.61
N ASP A 598 24.71 -0.50 -9.42
CA ASP A 598 25.81 0.01 -10.25
C ASP A 598 25.33 1.00 -11.33
N ARG A 599 24.19 0.71 -11.96
CA ARG A 599 23.58 1.62 -12.96
C ARG A 599 23.18 2.94 -12.32
N VAL A 600 22.49 2.89 -11.18
CA VAL A 600 22.10 4.08 -10.41
C VAL A 600 23.32 4.91 -10.03
N SER A 601 24.38 4.26 -9.52
CA SER A 601 25.63 4.95 -9.17
C SER A 601 26.26 5.64 -10.37
N ASN A 602 26.31 4.99 -11.54
CA ASN A 602 26.94 5.53 -12.73
C ASN A 602 26.13 6.69 -13.33
N VAL A 603 24.80 6.55 -13.41
CA VAL A 603 23.90 7.60 -13.90
C VAL A 603 23.99 8.82 -12.99
N LEU A 604 23.87 8.65 -11.67
CA LEU A 604 23.97 9.76 -10.74
C LEU A 604 25.32 10.46 -10.81
N HIS A 605 26.43 9.72 -10.92
CA HIS A 605 27.74 10.33 -11.07
C HIS A 605 27.83 11.25 -12.30
N PHE A 606 27.27 10.82 -13.44
CA PHE A 606 27.20 11.64 -14.65
C PHE A 606 26.29 12.88 -14.46
N GLN A 607 25.11 12.70 -13.86
CA GLN A 607 24.17 13.79 -13.60
C GLN A 607 24.76 14.84 -12.65
N LEU A 608 25.58 14.44 -11.67
CA LEU A 608 26.26 15.36 -10.76
C LEU A 608 27.30 16.25 -11.44
N ASN A 609 28.00 15.73 -12.45
CA ASN A 609 28.98 16.53 -13.19
C ASN A 609 28.32 17.66 -13.99
N LEU A 610 27.05 17.51 -14.35
CA LEU A 610 26.28 18.52 -15.10
C LEU A 610 25.52 19.46 -14.16
N PHE A 611 24.74 18.89 -13.23
CA PHE A 611 23.72 19.59 -12.44
C PHE A 611 24.05 19.70 -10.94
N GLY A 612 25.18 19.15 -10.49
CA GLY A 612 25.65 19.27 -9.12
C GLY A 612 26.10 20.69 -8.75
N SER A 613 26.47 20.91 -7.49
CA SER A 613 26.98 22.21 -7.03
C SER A 613 28.26 22.60 -7.77
N GLY A 614 28.19 23.62 -8.63
CA GLY A 614 29.30 24.06 -9.47
C GLY A 614 29.40 23.36 -10.83
N GLY A 615 28.40 22.56 -11.22
CA GLY A 615 28.28 21.99 -12.56
C GLY A 615 27.97 23.06 -13.62
N PRO A 616 28.30 22.81 -14.90
CA PRO A 616 28.15 23.79 -15.99
C PRO A 616 26.69 24.24 -16.23
N GLU A 617 25.72 23.39 -15.84
CA GLU A 617 24.29 23.63 -16.03
C GLU A 617 23.60 24.25 -14.80
N CYS A 618 24.29 24.36 -13.66
CA CYS A 618 23.79 24.97 -12.44
C CYS A 618 24.49 26.32 -12.18
N PRO A 619 23.78 27.49 -12.15
CA PRO A 619 22.33 27.67 -12.07
C PRO A 619 21.63 27.97 -13.41
N LYS A 620 22.29 27.76 -14.55
CA LYS A 620 21.79 28.19 -15.87
C LYS A 620 20.47 27.52 -16.27
N ASN A 621 20.40 26.20 -16.13
CA ASN A 621 19.28 25.37 -16.57
C ASN A 621 18.64 24.64 -15.40
N PHE A 622 19.41 23.84 -14.66
CA PHE A 622 18.90 23.02 -13.56
C PHE A 622 19.96 22.76 -12.49
N CYS A 623 19.57 22.84 -11.22
CA CYS A 623 20.41 22.53 -10.07
C CYS A 623 19.82 21.38 -9.24
N LEU A 624 20.52 20.25 -9.18
CA LEU A 624 20.02 19.06 -8.51
C LEU A 624 19.83 19.25 -6.99
N PHE A 625 20.74 20.00 -6.35
CA PHE A 625 20.74 20.23 -4.89
C PHE A 625 20.15 21.60 -4.49
N SER A 626 19.45 22.27 -5.39
CA SER A 626 18.67 23.47 -5.06
C SER A 626 17.19 23.16 -5.19
N SER A 627 16.34 23.73 -4.34
CA SER A 627 14.89 23.55 -4.46
C SER A 627 14.12 24.85 -4.26
N ASP A 628 12.96 24.96 -4.91
CA ASP A 628 12.04 26.10 -4.78
C ASP A 628 11.48 26.23 -3.36
N THR A 629 11.30 25.10 -2.70
CA THR A 629 10.98 25.01 -1.27
C THR A 629 12.22 24.58 -0.51
N LYS A 630 12.13 23.50 0.29
CA LYS A 630 13.25 22.96 1.05
C LYS A 630 13.34 21.45 0.89
N ASP A 631 14.55 20.95 0.67
CA ASP A 631 14.94 19.54 0.65
C ASP A 631 14.13 18.65 -0.33
N LEU A 632 13.85 19.13 -1.55
CA LEU A 632 13.16 18.33 -2.58
C LEU A 632 14.13 17.36 -3.29
N LEU A 633 13.83 16.05 -3.29
CA LEU A 633 14.63 14.91 -3.80
C LEU A 633 15.91 14.63 -3.01
N PHE A 634 16.68 15.67 -2.75
CA PHE A 634 17.90 15.69 -1.96
C PHE A 634 17.83 16.87 -0.99
N ARG A 635 18.64 16.83 0.07
CA ARG A 635 18.78 18.00 0.93
C ARG A 635 19.45 19.17 0.20
N ASP A 636 19.02 20.39 0.51
CA ASP A 636 19.55 21.59 -0.15
C ASP A 636 21.00 21.92 0.25
N ASP A 637 21.44 21.39 1.40
CA ASP A 637 22.83 21.53 1.85
C ASP A 637 23.76 20.45 1.31
N THR A 638 23.28 19.59 0.42
CA THR A 638 24.11 18.61 -0.28
C THR A 638 25.11 19.32 -1.18
N LYS A 639 26.40 19.02 -0.97
CA LYS A 639 27.50 19.51 -1.81
C LYS A 639 27.80 18.54 -2.95
N THR A 640 27.74 17.24 -2.67
CA THR A 640 27.97 16.17 -3.63
C THR A 640 27.42 14.84 -3.11
N LEU A 641 27.37 13.81 -3.96
CA LEU A 641 27.14 12.43 -3.53
C LEU A 641 28.45 11.65 -3.59
N CYS A 642 28.88 11.02 -2.49
CA CYS A 642 30.03 10.13 -2.51
C CYS A 642 29.57 8.67 -2.78
N ARG A 643 30.26 7.96 -3.67
CA ARG A 643 29.96 6.55 -3.99
C ARG A 643 30.15 5.66 -2.76
N VAL A 644 29.19 4.78 -2.50
CA VAL A 644 29.30 3.74 -1.47
C VAL A 644 29.97 2.50 -2.09
N PRO A 645 30.93 1.85 -1.42
CA PRO A 645 31.57 0.63 -1.93
C PRO A 645 30.54 -0.47 -2.23
N VAL A 646 30.72 -1.15 -3.37
CA VAL A 646 29.83 -2.25 -3.79
C VAL A 646 29.81 -3.35 -2.72
N GLY A 647 28.62 -3.88 -2.43
CA GLY A 647 28.42 -4.90 -1.39
C GLY A 647 28.31 -4.35 0.04
N THR A 648 28.33 -3.03 0.24
CA THR A 648 28.02 -2.42 1.54
C THR A 648 26.56 -2.64 1.90
N THR A 649 26.29 -3.18 3.09
CA THR A 649 24.94 -3.34 3.62
C THR A 649 24.47 -2.09 4.36
N TYR A 650 23.16 -1.99 4.62
CA TYR A 650 22.63 -0.87 5.40
C TYR A 650 23.19 -0.86 6.82
N GLU A 651 23.46 -2.02 7.45
CA GLU A 651 24.07 -2.06 8.78
C GLU A 651 25.47 -1.46 8.78
N LYS A 652 26.27 -1.82 7.77
CA LYS A 652 27.64 -1.30 7.62
C LYS A 652 27.64 0.19 7.31
N TYR A 653 26.68 0.67 6.50
CA TYR A 653 26.56 2.09 6.16
C TYR A 653 26.09 2.94 7.35
N LEU A 654 25.07 2.49 8.07
CA LEU A 654 24.47 3.23 9.18
C LEU A 654 25.31 3.14 10.47
N GLY A 655 26.11 2.08 10.62
CA GLY A 655 26.89 1.79 11.82
C GLY A 655 26.08 1.00 12.87
N GLU A 656 26.79 0.16 13.63
CA GLU A 656 26.19 -0.76 14.61
C GLU A 656 25.39 -0.02 15.69
N ASP A 657 25.92 1.09 16.22
CA ASP A 657 25.27 1.89 17.27
C ASP A 657 23.91 2.42 16.82
N TYR A 658 23.83 2.94 15.58
CA TYR A 658 22.58 3.47 15.03
C TYR A 658 21.57 2.35 14.78
N VAL A 659 22.02 1.24 14.19
CA VAL A 659 21.20 0.04 13.93
C VAL A 659 20.63 -0.51 15.22
N GLN A 660 21.43 -0.58 16.29
CA GLN A 660 20.99 -1.04 17.59
C GLN A 660 19.99 -0.07 18.23
N ALA A 661 20.23 1.24 18.14
CA ALA A 661 19.33 2.26 18.68
C ALA A 661 17.96 2.23 18.00
N VAL A 662 17.92 2.22 16.65
CA VAL A 662 16.68 2.09 15.87
C VAL A 662 16.02 0.73 16.09
N GLY A 663 16.80 -0.34 16.17
CA GLY A 663 16.32 -1.70 16.46
C GLY A 663 15.59 -1.79 17.81
N ASN A 664 16.13 -1.14 18.85
CA ASN A 664 15.50 -1.05 20.16
C ASN A 664 14.19 -0.26 20.13
N MET A 665 14.14 0.81 19.32
CA MET A 665 12.95 1.64 19.11
C MET A 665 11.84 0.95 18.31
N ARG A 666 12.14 -0.14 17.60
CA ARG A 666 11.15 -0.90 16.82
C ARG A 666 10.01 -1.44 17.68
N LYS A 667 10.25 -1.73 18.97
CA LYS A 667 9.20 -2.12 19.93
C LYS A 667 8.10 -1.07 20.08
N CYS A 668 8.41 0.19 19.76
CA CYS A 668 7.52 1.34 19.83
C CYS A 668 7.02 1.81 18.46
N SER A 669 7.26 1.06 17.38
CA SER A 669 6.86 1.49 16.05
C SER A 669 5.33 1.47 15.89
N THR A 670 4.79 2.58 15.40
CA THR A 670 3.36 2.76 15.09
C THR A 670 3.00 2.26 13.68
N SER A 671 3.98 1.95 12.83
CA SER A 671 3.74 1.41 11.47
C SER A 671 3.20 -0.03 11.55
N PRO A 672 2.06 -0.36 10.91
CA PRO A 672 1.51 -1.72 10.84
C PRO A 672 2.50 -2.77 10.31
N ARG A 673 3.52 -2.33 9.54
CA ARG A 673 4.61 -3.16 9.04
C ARG A 673 5.47 -3.78 10.15
N ARG A 674 5.42 -3.25 11.39
CA ARG A 674 6.49 -3.42 12.39
C ARG A 674 6.08 -3.92 13.78
N ARG A 675 4.78 -4.01 14.14
CA ARG A 675 4.35 -4.57 15.44
C ARG A 675 4.48 -6.09 15.53
N GLU A 676 4.33 -6.81 14.41
CA GLU A 676 4.23 -8.28 14.41
C GLU A 676 5.37 -8.99 13.66
N THR A 677 6.35 -8.26 13.11
CA THR A 677 7.46 -8.88 12.37
C THR A 677 8.60 -9.26 13.32
N PRO A 678 8.95 -10.57 13.47
CA PRO A 678 10.31 -10.94 13.86
C PRO A 678 11.30 -10.31 12.87
N PRO A 679 12.60 -10.19 13.19
CA PRO A 679 13.57 -9.65 12.24
C PRO A 679 13.39 -10.34 10.89
N MET A 680 13.11 -9.54 9.85
CA MET A 680 13.06 -9.99 8.46
C MET A 680 14.48 -10.45 8.09
N ASN A 681 14.85 -11.68 8.46
CA ASN A 681 15.95 -12.41 7.85
C ASN A 681 15.53 -12.88 6.44
N TYR A 682 14.86 -12.01 5.67
CA TYR A 682 14.37 -12.32 4.33
C TYR A 682 15.51 -12.27 3.30
N TYR A 683 16.61 -11.55 3.55
CA TYR A 683 17.66 -11.35 2.53
C TYR A 683 19.13 -11.22 3.02
N SER A 684 19.48 -11.50 4.28
CA SER A 684 20.90 -11.48 4.68
C SER A 684 21.26 -12.47 5.76
N ARG A 685 21.95 -13.54 5.36
CA ARG A 685 22.92 -14.27 6.19
C ARG A 685 24.10 -14.71 5.32
N ASP A 686 24.79 -13.75 4.71
CA ASP A 686 26.15 -13.95 4.21
C ASP A 686 27.12 -13.12 5.06
N ALA A 687 27.42 -13.62 6.26
CA ALA A 687 28.63 -13.24 7.01
C ALA A 687 28.95 -14.33 8.06
N PRO A 688 30.17 -14.89 8.08
CA PRO A 688 30.60 -15.81 9.12
C PRO A 688 30.78 -15.05 10.45
N ARG A 689 30.13 -15.53 11.53
CA ARG A 689 30.37 -14.99 12.88
C ARG A 689 31.75 -15.45 13.39
N PRO A 690 32.58 -14.56 13.93
CA PRO A 690 33.71 -14.96 14.74
C PRO A 690 33.24 -15.47 16.12
N LEU A 691 33.94 -16.50 16.61
CA LEU A 691 33.78 -17.10 17.93
C LEU A 691 34.06 -16.07 19.03
N ALA A 692 33.08 -15.77 19.87
CA ALA A 692 33.27 -14.97 21.09
C ALA A 692 33.71 -15.88 22.24
N ALA A 693 34.89 -15.57 22.79
CA ALA A 693 35.47 -16.20 23.96
C ALA A 693 34.64 -15.90 25.24
N ARG A 694 34.50 -16.92 26.09
CA ARG A 694 33.93 -16.83 27.44
C ARG A 694 34.89 -16.09 28.37
N SER A 695 34.38 -15.16 29.17
CA SER A 695 34.99 -14.77 30.45
C SER A 695 33.96 -14.82 31.59
N LEU A 696 34.43 -15.29 32.74
CA LEU A 696 33.72 -15.66 33.97
C LEU A 696 33.65 -14.47 34.93
N GLY A 697 32.47 -14.14 35.48
CA GLY A 697 32.14 -14.21 36.91
C GLY A 697 31.91 -12.81 37.56
N PRO A 698 31.42 -12.69 38.81
CA PRO A 698 30.70 -13.64 39.68
C PRO A 698 29.38 -13.08 40.33
N ARG A 699 28.75 -13.94 41.15
CA ARG A 699 27.47 -13.81 41.88
C ARG A 699 27.60 -13.16 43.28
N SER A 700 26.49 -12.57 43.79
CA SER A 700 26.02 -12.63 45.21
C SER A 700 24.56 -12.12 45.26
N LEU A 701 23.49 -12.84 45.65
CA LEU A 701 23.04 -13.49 46.91
C LEU A 701 22.55 -12.54 48.04
N GLY A 702 21.26 -12.65 48.42
CA GLY A 702 20.73 -12.38 49.78
C GLY A 702 19.43 -11.53 49.89
N GLY A 703 18.26 -12.15 50.19
CA GLY A 703 16.99 -11.48 50.60
C GLY A 703 16.90 -11.25 52.13
N PRO A 704 15.73 -11.34 52.85
CA PRO A 704 14.29 -11.26 52.48
C PRO A 704 13.40 -10.48 53.52
N GLY A 705 12.07 -10.36 53.29
CA GLY A 705 11.05 -10.09 54.35
C GLY A 705 9.73 -9.50 53.83
N ARG A 706 8.63 -10.26 53.63
CA ARG A 706 7.56 -10.79 54.54
C ARG A 706 6.37 -9.85 54.85
N ARG A 707 5.17 -10.32 54.42
CA ARG A 707 3.80 -10.24 55.04
C ARG A 707 3.10 -8.86 55.02
N ARG A 708 1.77 -8.70 54.93
CA ARG A 708 0.59 -9.60 55.01
C ARG A 708 -0.66 -8.88 54.42
N ILE A 709 -1.65 -9.70 54.08
CA ILE A 709 -3.04 -9.44 53.64
C ILE A 709 -3.89 -8.80 54.76
N PHE A 710 -4.86 -7.92 54.44
CA PHE A 710 -6.31 -8.07 54.75
C PHE A 710 -7.20 -6.96 54.16
N LEU A 711 -8.48 -7.33 54.01
CA LEU A 711 -9.60 -6.78 53.25
C LEU A 711 -10.39 -5.63 53.95
N MET A 712 -11.05 -4.85 53.07
CA MET A 712 -12.43 -4.33 53.11
C MET A 712 -12.83 -3.04 53.86
N ALA A 713 -13.44 -2.15 53.04
CA ALA A 713 -14.76 -1.51 53.17
C ALA A 713 -14.92 -0.09 53.77
N SER A 714 -15.45 0.77 52.87
CA SER A 714 -16.52 1.77 53.01
C SER A 714 -16.28 3.18 53.59
N ALA A 715 -16.68 4.15 52.75
CA ALA A 715 -17.33 5.45 52.99
C ALA A 715 -16.93 6.32 54.20
N ASP A 716 -16.42 7.53 53.97
CA ASP A 716 -17.27 8.73 53.82
C ASP A 716 -16.47 10.04 53.55
N THR A 717 -17.12 10.88 52.76
CA THR A 717 -17.03 12.34 52.48
C THR A 717 -16.15 13.28 53.35
N TRP A 718 -15.38 14.20 52.70
CA TRP A 718 -15.64 15.66 52.57
C TRP A 718 -14.40 16.55 52.24
N ARG A 719 -14.64 17.48 51.29
CA ARG A 719 -14.07 18.85 51.06
C ARG A 719 -12.64 19.03 50.53
N VAL A 720 -12.60 19.30 49.22
CA VAL A 720 -11.62 20.15 48.53
C VAL A 720 -12.13 21.60 48.60
N GLY A 721 -11.22 22.52 48.92
CA GLY A 721 -11.46 23.97 48.95
C GLY A 721 -11.36 24.63 47.58
N ASP A 722 -12.22 25.62 47.38
CA ASP A 722 -12.37 26.51 46.23
C ASP A 722 -11.21 27.51 46.05
N GLY A 723 -11.06 28.00 44.82
CA GLY A 723 -10.24 29.16 44.50
C GLY A 723 -10.40 29.70 43.08
N ALA A 724 -11.37 30.61 42.92
CA ALA A 724 -11.45 31.72 41.95
C ALA A 724 -12.06 31.48 40.54
N GLY A 725 -13.31 31.94 40.40
CA GLY A 725 -14.01 32.18 39.13
C GLY A 725 -15.38 32.84 39.32
N GLY A 726 -15.48 33.81 40.24
CA GLY A 726 -16.73 34.52 40.55
C GLY A 726 -16.95 35.73 39.65
N ALA A 727 -17.94 35.65 38.75
CA ALA A 727 -18.57 36.83 38.15
C ALA A 727 -20.02 36.60 37.62
N PHE A 728 -20.65 35.45 37.88
CA PHE A 728 -22.02 35.18 37.39
C PHE A 728 -22.97 34.52 38.41
N GLN A 729 -22.49 34.22 39.62
CA GLN A 729 -23.27 33.50 40.63
C GLN A 729 -24.45 34.28 41.23
N PRO A 730 -24.36 35.59 41.56
CA PRO A 730 -25.48 36.27 42.21
C PRO A 730 -26.68 36.55 41.27
N TYR A 731 -26.47 36.55 39.95
CA TYR A 731 -27.56 36.70 38.98
C TYR A 731 -28.38 35.42 38.80
N LEU A 732 -27.70 34.26 38.84
CA LEU A 732 -28.33 32.94 38.71
C LEU A 732 -29.19 32.60 39.93
N ASP A 733 -28.77 33.00 41.13
CA ASP A 733 -29.54 32.75 42.35
C ASP A 733 -30.80 33.63 42.43
N SER A 734 -30.76 34.86 41.90
CA SER A 734 -31.94 35.73 41.77
C SER A 734 -32.95 35.18 40.76
N LEU A 735 -32.48 34.63 39.63
CA LEU A 735 -33.34 34.00 38.61
C LEU A 735 -33.96 32.69 39.11
N ARG A 736 -33.24 31.95 39.95
CA ARG A 736 -33.71 30.70 40.55
C ARG A 736 -34.85 30.93 41.55
N GLN A 737 -34.78 32.02 42.33
CA GLN A 737 -35.85 32.39 43.26
C GLN A 737 -37.12 32.85 42.54
N GLU A 738 -37.02 33.57 41.41
CA GLU A 738 -38.22 33.93 40.62
C GLU A 738 -38.86 32.74 39.89
N LEU A 739 -38.05 31.78 39.43
CA LEU A 739 -38.55 30.59 38.72
C LEU A 739 -39.23 29.55 39.63
N GLN A 740 -39.02 29.61 40.95
CA GLN A 740 -39.70 28.75 41.93
C GLN A 740 -41.09 29.25 42.36
N GLN A 741 -41.48 30.47 41.98
CA GLN A 741 -42.80 31.04 42.30
C GLN A 741 -43.84 30.95 41.18
N ARG A 742 -43.54 30.26 40.06
CA ARG A 742 -44.49 30.05 38.95
C ARG A 742 -44.80 28.58 38.72
N ASP A 743 -46.09 28.30 38.52
CA ASP A 743 -46.70 26.98 38.41
C ASP A 743 -45.87 25.97 37.57
N PRO A 744 -45.53 24.79 38.11
CA PRO A 744 -44.64 23.82 37.45
C PRO A 744 -45.22 23.24 36.14
N THR A 745 -46.54 23.36 35.93
CA THR A 745 -47.23 22.99 34.69
C THR A 745 -46.98 24.01 33.57
N LEU A 746 -46.83 25.30 33.90
CA LEU A 746 -46.63 26.34 32.89
C LEU A 746 -45.20 26.37 32.38
N LEU A 747 -44.23 26.11 33.26
CA LEU A 747 -42.81 26.04 32.90
C LEU A 747 -42.49 24.81 32.03
N SER A 748 -43.09 23.66 32.34
CA SER A 748 -42.92 22.44 31.54
C SER A 748 -43.55 22.56 30.15
N VAL A 749 -44.72 23.21 30.04
CA VAL A 749 -45.34 23.53 28.74
C VAL A 749 -44.49 24.53 27.96
N ALA A 750 -43.96 25.57 28.60
CA ALA A 750 -43.10 26.55 27.94
C ALA A 750 -41.80 25.91 27.41
N VAL A 751 -41.15 25.04 28.18
CA VAL A 751 -39.94 24.31 27.74
C VAL A 751 -40.26 23.32 26.63
N ALA A 752 -41.41 22.62 26.69
CA ALA A 752 -41.85 21.74 25.62
C ALA A 752 -42.13 22.50 24.32
N VAL A 753 -42.79 23.67 24.40
CA VAL A 753 -43.05 24.54 23.24
C VAL A 753 -41.75 25.10 22.68
N LEU A 754 -40.78 25.47 23.53
CA LEU A 754 -39.49 26.00 23.11
C LEU A 754 -38.62 24.91 22.46
N ALA A 755 -38.68 23.67 22.95
CA ALA A 755 -38.06 22.51 22.31
C ALA A 755 -38.72 22.17 20.97
N VAL A 756 -40.04 22.28 20.85
CA VAL A 756 -40.77 22.10 19.57
C VAL A 756 -40.42 23.24 18.59
N LEU A 757 -40.33 24.48 19.06
CA LEU A 757 -39.91 25.61 18.21
C LEU A 757 -38.46 25.49 17.78
N LEU A 758 -37.55 25.09 18.66
CA LEU A 758 -36.15 24.85 18.32
C LEU A 758 -36.00 23.68 17.36
N THR A 759 -36.76 22.59 17.54
CA THR A 759 -36.77 21.47 16.58
C THR A 759 -37.41 21.85 15.25
N LEU A 760 -38.45 22.69 15.23
CA LEU A 760 -39.03 23.23 13.99
C LEU A 760 -38.11 24.24 13.29
N VAL A 761 -37.36 25.05 14.03
CA VAL A 761 -36.34 25.97 13.48
C VAL A 761 -35.15 25.17 12.97
N PHE A 762 -34.71 24.14 13.69
CA PHE A 762 -33.65 23.24 13.26
C PHE A 762 -34.09 22.42 12.05
N TRP A 763 -35.34 21.94 12.03
CA TRP A 763 -35.96 21.29 10.89
C TRP A 763 -36.09 22.24 9.71
N LYS A 764 -36.51 23.49 9.92
CA LYS A 764 -36.59 24.52 8.87
C LYS A 764 -35.22 24.95 8.39
N PHE A 765 -34.17 24.93 9.23
CA PHE A 765 -32.79 25.21 8.85
C PHE A 765 -32.18 24.05 8.06
N ILE A 766 -32.52 22.80 8.43
CA ILE A 766 -32.15 21.58 7.71
C ILE A 766 -32.93 21.44 6.39
N TRP A 767 -34.22 21.82 6.35
CA TRP A 767 -35.04 21.84 5.13
C TRP A 767 -34.83 23.09 4.26
N SER A 768 -34.27 24.17 4.81
CA SER A 768 -33.87 25.39 4.09
C SER A 768 -32.61 25.17 3.25
N ARG A 769 -31.78 24.16 3.59
CA ARG A 769 -30.82 23.60 2.64
C ARG A 769 -31.52 22.68 1.64
N LYS A 770 -32.48 23.23 0.88
CA LYS A 770 -32.76 22.73 -0.46
C LYS A 770 -31.46 22.91 -1.26
N SER A 771 -30.65 21.86 -1.31
CA SER A 771 -29.56 21.72 -2.26
C SER A 771 -30.14 21.96 -3.66
N SER A 772 -29.95 23.16 -4.21
CA SER A 772 -30.14 23.36 -5.63
C SER A 772 -29.08 22.48 -6.31
N GLN A 773 -29.51 21.45 -7.04
CA GLN A 773 -28.59 20.69 -7.89
C GLN A 773 -27.99 21.69 -8.88
N ARG A 774 -26.71 22.03 -8.70
CA ARG A 774 -25.95 22.95 -9.57
C ARG A 774 -24.75 22.25 -10.23
N ALA A 775 -24.54 20.96 -9.96
CA ALA A 775 -23.38 20.23 -10.45
C ALA A 775 -23.58 19.72 -11.89
N VAL A 776 -22.58 19.89 -12.73
CA VAL A 776 -22.47 19.26 -14.06
C VAL A 776 -21.29 18.29 -14.01
N LEU A 777 -21.56 17.00 -14.21
CA LEU A 777 -20.55 15.95 -14.11
C LEU A 777 -19.96 15.64 -15.49
N PHE A 778 -18.64 15.72 -15.63
CA PHE A 778 -17.92 15.20 -16.80
C PHE A 778 -17.51 13.76 -16.53
N VAL A 779 -18.03 12.83 -17.33
CA VAL A 779 -17.90 11.38 -17.14
C VAL A 779 -17.46 10.74 -18.45
N GLY A 780 -16.70 9.65 -18.43
CA GLY A 780 -16.21 8.97 -19.65
C GLY A 780 -14.88 8.23 -19.41
N LEU A 781 -14.45 7.42 -20.37
CA LEU A 781 -13.22 6.61 -20.28
C LEU A 781 -11.95 7.47 -20.15
N CYS A 782 -10.82 6.87 -19.75
CA CYS A 782 -9.52 7.55 -19.81
C CYS A 782 -9.24 8.06 -21.23
N ASP A 783 -8.44 9.13 -21.31
CA ASP A 783 -8.05 9.78 -22.58
C ASP A 783 -9.20 10.42 -23.41
N SER A 784 -10.48 10.30 -23.03
CA SER A 784 -11.57 10.97 -23.78
C SER A 784 -11.54 12.51 -23.76
N GLY A 785 -10.63 13.12 -23.00
CA GLY A 785 -10.41 14.57 -22.96
C GLY A 785 -11.31 15.34 -21.99
N LYS A 786 -11.93 14.66 -21.00
CA LYS A 786 -12.74 15.28 -19.93
C LYS A 786 -12.03 16.42 -19.21
N THR A 787 -10.83 16.16 -18.71
CA THR A 787 -10.04 17.12 -17.94
C THR A 787 -9.59 18.30 -18.80
N LEU A 788 -9.25 18.05 -20.07
CA LEU A 788 -8.92 19.11 -21.01
C LEU A 788 -10.15 20.00 -21.30
N LEU A 789 -11.33 19.41 -21.54
CA LEU A 789 -12.59 20.16 -21.68
C LEU A 789 -12.91 20.98 -20.43
N PHE A 790 -12.75 20.39 -19.23
CA PHE A 790 -12.95 21.06 -17.96
C PHE A 790 -12.03 22.28 -17.80
N VAL A 791 -10.74 22.13 -18.07
CA VAL A 791 -9.77 23.25 -18.00
C VAL A 791 -10.08 24.31 -19.06
N ARG A 792 -10.46 23.91 -20.28
CA ARG A 792 -10.76 24.83 -21.38
C ARG A 792 -12.01 25.68 -21.08
N LEU A 793 -13.06 25.08 -20.52
CA LEU A 793 -14.27 25.80 -20.11
C LEU A 793 -14.01 26.81 -18.99
N LEU A 794 -13.05 26.55 -18.10
CA LEU A 794 -12.76 27.43 -16.97
C LEU A 794 -11.76 28.54 -17.31
N THR A 795 -10.79 28.25 -18.16
CA THR A 795 -9.63 29.12 -18.38
C THR A 795 -9.54 29.67 -19.81
N GLY A 796 -10.24 29.09 -20.78
CA GLY A 796 -10.11 29.40 -22.20
C GLY A 796 -8.80 28.89 -22.85
N HIS A 797 -7.84 28.39 -22.06
CA HIS A 797 -6.49 28.03 -22.50
C HIS A 797 -6.25 26.52 -22.58
N TYR A 798 -5.44 26.10 -23.55
CA TYR A 798 -4.95 24.72 -23.65
C TYR A 798 -4.03 24.40 -22.48
N ARG A 799 -4.11 23.17 -21.95
CA ARG A 799 -3.12 22.62 -21.01
C ARG A 799 -2.95 21.14 -21.27
N ASP A 800 -1.72 20.65 -21.17
CA ASP A 800 -1.47 19.21 -21.13
C ASP A 800 -2.12 18.61 -19.88
N THR A 801 -2.94 17.58 -20.10
CA THR A 801 -3.67 16.89 -19.03
C THR A 801 -3.24 15.44 -18.93
N GLN A 802 -2.99 14.98 -17.71
CA GLN A 802 -2.77 13.56 -17.40
C GLN A 802 -4.07 12.95 -16.86
N THR A 803 -4.09 11.63 -16.65
CA THR A 803 -5.25 10.92 -16.09
C THR A 803 -5.60 11.43 -14.69
N SER A 804 -6.78 12.03 -14.53
CA SER A 804 -7.27 12.49 -13.22
C SER A 804 -7.44 11.32 -12.24
N ILE A 805 -6.77 11.40 -11.08
CA ILE A 805 -6.86 10.43 -9.97
C ILE A 805 -7.87 10.90 -8.90
N THR A 806 -8.18 12.20 -8.88
CA THR A 806 -9.19 12.81 -8.00
C THR A 806 -10.15 13.66 -8.80
N ASN A 807 -11.37 13.90 -8.28
CA ASN A 807 -12.31 14.81 -8.93
C ASN A 807 -11.80 16.27 -8.87
N SER A 808 -11.97 17.02 -9.95
CA SER A 808 -11.72 18.47 -9.96
C SER A 808 -13.07 19.19 -9.99
N SER A 809 -13.26 20.21 -9.15
CA SER A 809 -14.51 20.97 -9.11
C SER A 809 -14.27 22.47 -9.14
N ALA A 810 -15.00 23.19 -9.99
CA ALA A 810 -14.91 24.64 -10.08
C ALA A 810 -16.25 25.29 -10.43
N ALA A 811 -16.44 26.53 -10.00
CA ALA A 811 -17.61 27.32 -10.36
C ALA A 811 -17.45 27.87 -11.79
N TYR A 812 -18.40 27.56 -12.68
CA TYR A 812 -18.47 28.06 -14.04
C TYR A 812 -19.54 29.16 -14.14
N LYS A 813 -19.11 30.33 -14.62
CA LYS A 813 -20.00 31.47 -14.87
C LYS A 813 -20.46 31.42 -16.32
N VAL A 814 -21.77 31.28 -16.52
CA VAL A 814 -22.34 31.30 -17.87
C VAL A 814 -22.31 32.72 -18.42
N ASN A 815 -21.77 32.87 -19.63
CA ASN A 815 -21.48 34.15 -20.27
C ASN A 815 -22.71 35.02 -20.65
N ASN A 816 -23.94 34.67 -20.23
CA ASN A 816 -25.14 35.37 -20.67
C ASN A 816 -26.26 35.61 -19.63
N ASN A 817 -26.06 35.36 -18.33
CA ASN A 817 -27.08 35.70 -17.32
C ASN A 817 -26.48 36.13 -15.99
N ARG A 818 -26.85 37.32 -15.51
CA ARG A 818 -26.50 37.83 -14.17
C ARG A 818 -27.20 36.99 -13.10
N GLY A 819 -26.59 35.89 -12.65
CA GLY A 819 -26.97 35.20 -11.41
C GLY A 819 -26.82 33.67 -11.35
N ASN A 820 -26.66 32.97 -12.48
CA ASN A 820 -26.61 31.50 -12.48
C ASN A 820 -25.19 30.97 -12.73
N SER A 821 -24.48 30.60 -11.66
CA SER A 821 -23.28 29.78 -11.71
C SER A 821 -23.59 28.28 -11.67
N LEU A 822 -22.91 27.49 -12.50
CA LEU A 822 -22.88 26.03 -12.42
C LEU A 822 -21.62 25.58 -11.67
N THR A 823 -21.62 24.38 -11.12
CA THR A 823 -20.41 23.75 -10.58
C THR A 823 -20.00 22.63 -11.53
N LEU A 824 -18.93 22.82 -12.29
CA LEU A 824 -18.39 21.76 -13.13
C LEU A 824 -17.59 20.81 -12.24
N ILE A 825 -17.77 19.51 -12.44
CA ILE A 825 -17.03 18.47 -11.73
C ILE A 825 -16.46 17.49 -12.76
N ASP A 826 -15.13 17.46 -12.91
CA ASP A 826 -14.40 16.45 -13.67
C ASP A 826 -14.24 15.18 -12.83
N LEU A 827 -14.72 14.03 -13.33
CA LEU A 827 -14.57 12.74 -12.66
C LEU A 827 -13.41 11.92 -13.26
N PRO A 828 -12.63 11.22 -12.42
CA PRO A 828 -11.62 10.26 -12.86
C PRO A 828 -12.16 9.25 -13.89
N GLY A 829 -11.46 9.10 -15.01
CA GLY A 829 -11.81 8.15 -16.08
C GLY A 829 -11.27 6.74 -15.85
N HIS A 830 -10.40 6.52 -14.86
CA HIS A 830 -9.77 5.23 -14.61
C HIS A 830 -10.77 4.20 -14.10
N GLU A 831 -10.67 2.94 -14.54
CA GLU A 831 -11.65 1.88 -14.27
C GLU A 831 -11.88 1.64 -12.78
N SER A 832 -10.80 1.61 -11.99
CA SER A 832 -10.88 1.41 -10.53
C SER A 832 -11.54 2.57 -9.76
N LEU A 833 -11.63 3.76 -10.33
CA LEU A 833 -12.10 4.97 -9.64
C LEU A 833 -13.44 5.48 -10.17
N ARG A 834 -13.72 5.29 -11.47
CA ARG A 834 -14.83 5.97 -12.18
C ARG A 834 -16.20 5.73 -11.54
N LEU A 835 -16.49 4.50 -11.07
CA LEU A 835 -17.78 4.17 -10.44
C LEU A 835 -17.90 4.71 -9.02
N GLN A 836 -16.82 4.64 -8.23
CA GLN A 836 -16.79 5.18 -6.87
C GLN A 836 -17.06 6.69 -6.86
N PHE A 837 -16.44 7.42 -7.79
CA PHE A 837 -16.65 8.86 -7.92
C PHE A 837 -18.03 9.20 -8.51
N LEU A 838 -18.51 8.44 -9.49
CA LEU A 838 -19.88 8.62 -10.01
C LEU A 838 -20.91 8.46 -8.89
N ASP A 839 -20.80 7.42 -8.06
CA ASP A 839 -21.73 7.16 -6.95
C ASP A 839 -21.73 8.30 -5.91
N ARG A 840 -20.55 8.84 -5.63
CA ARG A 840 -20.38 9.99 -4.71
C ARG A 840 -21.04 11.27 -5.20
N PHE A 841 -21.08 11.52 -6.51
CA PHE A 841 -21.51 12.80 -7.07
C PHE A 841 -22.87 12.75 -7.80
N LYS A 842 -23.39 11.57 -8.15
CA LYS A 842 -24.63 11.41 -8.94
C LYS A 842 -25.86 12.07 -8.31
N SER A 843 -26.00 12.06 -6.98
CA SER A 843 -27.14 12.67 -6.28
C SER A 843 -27.19 14.21 -6.41
N SER A 844 -26.04 14.83 -6.64
CA SER A 844 -25.88 16.29 -6.75
C SER A 844 -25.98 16.81 -8.19
N ALA A 845 -26.05 15.90 -9.16
CA ALA A 845 -26.01 16.21 -10.59
C ALA A 845 -27.30 16.91 -11.06
N ARG A 846 -27.12 18.08 -11.67
CA ARG A 846 -28.13 18.75 -12.51
C ARG A 846 -28.04 18.28 -13.96
N ALA A 847 -26.82 17.98 -14.41
CA ALA A 847 -26.54 17.50 -15.74
C ALA A 847 -25.33 16.55 -15.75
N VAL A 848 -25.29 15.65 -16.73
CA VAL A 848 -24.19 14.73 -17.01
C VAL A 848 -23.72 14.96 -18.44
N VAL A 849 -22.42 15.21 -18.60
CA VAL A 849 -21.71 15.29 -19.87
C VAL A 849 -20.83 14.05 -20.00
N PHE A 850 -21.28 13.09 -20.79
CA PHE A 850 -20.54 11.87 -21.07
C PHE A 850 -19.62 12.10 -22.27
N VAL A 851 -18.31 12.16 -22.05
CA VAL A 851 -17.30 12.49 -23.04
C VAL A 851 -16.73 11.23 -23.68
N VAL A 852 -16.86 11.14 -25.00
CA VAL A 852 -16.39 10.04 -25.85
C VAL A 852 -15.22 10.50 -26.69
N ASP A 853 -14.17 9.68 -26.78
CA ASP A 853 -13.09 9.89 -27.75
C ASP A 853 -13.56 9.45 -29.14
N SER A 854 -13.85 10.41 -30.02
CA SER A 854 -14.31 10.12 -31.37
C SER A 854 -13.25 9.47 -32.27
N ALA A 855 -11.96 9.65 -31.97
CA ALA A 855 -10.87 9.12 -32.79
C ALA A 855 -10.59 7.64 -32.50
N THR A 856 -10.68 7.21 -31.24
CA THR A 856 -10.45 5.81 -30.83
C THR A 856 -11.72 4.99 -30.67
N PHE A 857 -12.90 5.62 -30.79
CA PHE A 857 -14.23 5.01 -30.53
C PHE A 857 -14.43 3.62 -31.14
N GLN A 858 -13.98 3.38 -32.37
CA GLN A 858 -14.15 2.09 -33.06
C GLN A 858 -13.50 0.92 -32.30
N ARG A 859 -12.41 1.16 -31.57
CA ARG A 859 -11.70 0.14 -30.77
C ARG A 859 -12.29 0.00 -29.36
N GLU A 860 -12.86 1.07 -28.82
CA GLU A 860 -13.33 1.17 -27.43
C GLU A 860 -14.86 1.06 -27.28
N VAL A 861 -15.59 0.85 -28.37
CA VAL A 861 -17.07 0.90 -28.41
C VAL A 861 -17.73 0.05 -27.32
N LYS A 862 -17.16 -1.13 -26.99
CA LYS A 862 -17.67 -2.02 -25.94
C LYS A 862 -17.53 -1.41 -24.55
N ASP A 863 -16.34 -0.91 -24.21
CA ASP A 863 -16.05 -0.30 -22.91
C ASP A 863 -16.82 1.00 -22.71
N VAL A 864 -16.96 1.79 -23.78
CA VAL A 864 -17.78 3.01 -23.79
C VAL A 864 -19.25 2.65 -23.57
N ALA A 865 -19.78 1.65 -24.27
CA ALA A 865 -21.17 1.23 -24.15
C ALA A 865 -21.48 0.64 -22.77
N GLU A 866 -20.60 -0.19 -22.19
CA GLU A 866 -20.77 -0.75 -20.85
C GLU A 866 -20.80 0.35 -19.78
N PHE A 867 -19.86 1.29 -19.85
CA PHE A 867 -19.84 2.39 -18.88
C PHE A 867 -21.04 3.33 -19.06
N LEU A 868 -21.40 3.65 -20.30
CA LEU A 868 -22.59 4.45 -20.61
C LEU A 868 -23.88 3.77 -20.11
N TYR A 869 -24.01 2.45 -20.28
CA TYR A 869 -25.13 1.67 -19.77
C TYR A 869 -25.32 1.91 -18.26
N GLN A 870 -24.24 1.80 -17.50
CA GLN A 870 -24.27 2.03 -16.05
C GLN A 870 -24.67 3.47 -15.70
N VAL A 871 -24.05 4.46 -16.34
CA VAL A 871 -24.33 5.89 -16.09
C VAL A 871 -25.79 6.25 -16.43
N LEU A 872 -26.38 5.67 -17.48
CA LEU A 872 -27.78 5.88 -17.85
C LEU A 872 -28.74 5.27 -16.82
N ILE A 873 -28.48 4.04 -16.36
CA ILE A 873 -29.27 3.38 -15.31
C ILE A 873 -29.24 4.22 -14.03
N ASP A 874 -28.05 4.63 -13.60
CA ASP A 874 -27.86 5.46 -12.41
C ASP A 874 -28.60 6.81 -12.54
N SER A 875 -28.54 7.43 -13.73
CA SER A 875 -29.21 8.71 -14.00
C SER A 875 -30.74 8.60 -14.01
N MET A 876 -31.30 7.49 -14.49
CA MET A 876 -32.74 7.22 -14.45
C MET A 876 -33.25 6.93 -13.05
N GLY A 877 -32.41 6.36 -12.18
CA GLY A 877 -32.75 6.05 -10.78
C GLY A 877 -32.82 7.28 -9.85
N LEU A 878 -32.42 8.46 -10.32
CA LEU A 878 -32.41 9.68 -9.51
C LEU A 878 -33.81 10.30 -9.39
N LYS A 879 -34.16 10.77 -8.18
CA LYS A 879 -35.44 11.46 -7.89
C LYS A 879 -35.71 12.67 -8.80
N LYS A 880 -34.64 13.31 -9.30
CA LYS A 880 -34.67 14.35 -10.33
C LYS A 880 -33.74 13.90 -11.44
N THR A 881 -34.29 13.67 -12.63
CA THR A 881 -33.52 13.20 -13.78
C THR A 881 -32.61 14.32 -14.30
N PRO A 882 -31.28 14.11 -14.38
CA PRO A 882 -30.37 15.12 -14.91
C PRO A 882 -30.51 15.26 -16.43
N SER A 883 -30.21 16.43 -16.97
CA SER A 883 -30.03 16.59 -18.42
C SER A 883 -28.77 15.83 -18.87
N PHE A 884 -28.85 15.13 -20.00
CA PHE A 884 -27.78 14.22 -20.42
C PHE A 884 -27.25 14.58 -21.81
N LEU A 885 -25.94 14.78 -21.89
CA LEU A 885 -25.24 15.09 -23.13
C LEU A 885 -24.15 14.05 -23.37
N ILE A 886 -24.05 13.54 -24.60
CA ILE A 886 -22.90 12.78 -25.07
C ILE A 886 -22.05 13.72 -25.94
N ALA A 887 -20.88 14.10 -25.41
CA ALA A 887 -19.92 14.96 -26.08
C ALA A 887 -18.89 14.11 -26.83
N CYS A 888 -18.99 14.09 -28.15
CA CYS A 888 -18.10 13.41 -29.08
C CYS A 888 -16.87 14.30 -29.33
N ASN A 889 -15.83 14.10 -28.52
CA ASN A 889 -14.64 14.95 -28.45
C ASN A 889 -13.51 14.44 -29.37
N LYS A 890 -12.51 15.29 -29.62
CA LYS A 890 -11.35 15.06 -30.52
C LYS A 890 -11.71 15.06 -32.02
N GLN A 891 -12.70 15.87 -32.42
CA GLN A 891 -13.08 16.04 -33.83
C GLN A 891 -12.02 16.74 -34.70
N ASP A 892 -10.95 17.24 -34.09
CA ASP A 892 -9.75 17.75 -34.77
C ASP A 892 -8.89 16.65 -35.41
N ILE A 893 -9.14 15.37 -35.09
CA ILE A 893 -8.40 14.23 -35.64
C ILE A 893 -9.14 13.69 -36.87
N ALA A 894 -8.42 13.53 -38.00
CA ALA A 894 -9.00 13.12 -39.28
C ALA A 894 -9.80 11.80 -39.27
N MET A 895 -9.50 10.90 -38.33
CA MET A 895 -10.17 9.60 -38.18
C MET A 895 -11.37 9.63 -37.20
N ALA A 896 -11.72 10.80 -36.67
CA ALA A 896 -12.81 10.96 -35.71
C ALA A 896 -14.17 10.57 -36.30
N LYS A 897 -14.98 9.86 -35.51
CA LYS A 897 -16.36 9.50 -35.87
C LYS A 897 -17.31 10.64 -35.54
N SER A 898 -18.26 10.89 -36.45
CA SER A 898 -19.34 11.84 -36.23
C SER A 898 -20.28 11.36 -35.12
N ALA A 899 -20.95 12.31 -34.46
CA ALA A 899 -21.93 12.04 -33.41
C ALA A 899 -23.04 11.10 -33.89
N LYS A 900 -23.48 11.23 -35.15
CA LYS A 900 -24.50 10.36 -35.75
C LYS A 900 -24.02 8.91 -35.85
N LEU A 901 -22.77 8.69 -36.23
CA LEU A 901 -22.20 7.34 -36.33
C LEU A 901 -21.96 6.73 -34.94
N ILE A 902 -21.47 7.54 -33.99
CA ILE A 902 -21.29 7.13 -32.59
C ILE A 902 -22.64 6.72 -31.98
N GLN A 903 -23.69 7.51 -32.21
CA GLN A 903 -25.04 7.19 -31.76
C GLN A 903 -25.50 5.82 -32.29
N GLN A 904 -25.40 5.58 -33.60
CA GLN A 904 -25.82 4.32 -34.23
C GLN A 904 -25.05 3.10 -33.69
N GLN A 905 -23.73 3.23 -33.47
CA GLN A 905 -22.91 2.16 -32.93
C GLN A 905 -23.19 1.89 -31.45
N LEU A 906 -23.40 2.94 -30.63
CA LEU A 906 -23.81 2.80 -29.24
C LEU A 906 -25.19 2.17 -29.11
N GLU A 907 -26.16 2.53 -29.96
CA GLU A 907 -27.49 1.94 -29.96
C GLU A 907 -27.42 0.42 -30.19
N LYS A 908 -26.58 -0.01 -31.14
CA LYS A 908 -26.34 -1.43 -31.42
C LYS A 908 -25.70 -2.16 -30.24
N GLU A 909 -24.64 -1.63 -29.65
CA GLU A 909 -23.95 -2.27 -28.52
C GLU A 909 -24.78 -2.28 -27.24
N LEU A 910 -25.51 -1.20 -26.94
CA LEU A 910 -26.44 -1.14 -25.81
C LEU A 910 -27.60 -2.14 -25.99
N ASN A 911 -28.06 -2.37 -27.22
CA ASN A 911 -29.04 -3.43 -27.49
C ASN A 911 -28.48 -4.82 -27.16
N THR A 912 -27.23 -5.11 -27.56
CA THR A 912 -26.53 -6.35 -27.19
C THR A 912 -26.43 -6.51 -25.68
N LEU A 913 -25.93 -5.51 -24.96
CA LEU A 913 -25.78 -5.53 -23.50
C LEU A 913 -27.11 -5.73 -22.78
N ARG A 914 -28.18 -5.09 -23.25
CA ARG A 914 -29.54 -5.26 -22.74
C ARG A 914 -30.03 -6.69 -22.87
N VAL A 915 -29.83 -7.32 -24.03
CA VAL A 915 -30.25 -8.70 -24.29
C VAL A 915 -29.46 -9.67 -23.43
N THR A 916 -28.12 -9.54 -23.38
CA THR A 916 -27.24 -10.40 -22.59
C THR A 916 -27.56 -10.35 -21.10
N ARG A 917 -27.78 -9.15 -20.53
CA ARG A 917 -28.12 -9.00 -19.10
C ARG A 917 -29.53 -9.50 -18.77
N SER A 918 -30.46 -9.48 -19.72
CA SER A 918 -31.81 -10.03 -19.53
C SER A 918 -31.90 -11.56 -19.66
N ALA A 919 -30.90 -12.20 -20.27
CA ALA A 919 -30.82 -13.65 -20.45
C ALA A 919 -30.06 -14.37 -19.31
N ALA A 920 -29.46 -13.62 -18.38
CA ALA A 920 -28.80 -14.18 -17.20
C ALA A 920 -29.85 -14.64 -16.16
N PRO A 921 -29.81 -15.90 -15.65
CA PRO A 921 -30.77 -16.38 -14.67
C PRO A 921 -30.59 -15.67 -13.33
N SER A 922 -31.64 -14.98 -12.88
CA SER A 922 -31.70 -14.32 -11.58
C SER A 922 -31.79 -15.35 -10.45
N THR A 923 -30.71 -15.49 -9.67
CA THR A 923 -30.77 -16.20 -8.39
C THR A 923 -30.93 -15.17 -7.26
N LEU A 924 -32.14 -15.19 -6.67
CA LEU A 924 -32.53 -14.65 -5.35
C LEU A 924 -32.08 -13.23 -4.97
N ASP A 925 -32.90 -12.25 -5.35
CA ASP A 925 -33.13 -11.05 -4.53
C ASP A 925 -34.63 -10.82 -4.36
N SER A 926 -35.13 -11.09 -3.16
CA SER A 926 -36.48 -10.75 -2.73
C SER A 926 -36.53 -9.27 -2.33
N SER A 927 -36.56 -8.38 -3.32
CA SER A 927 -37.12 -7.04 -3.17
C SER A 927 -37.94 -6.70 -4.41
N SER A 928 -39.20 -6.35 -4.20
CA SER A 928 -40.22 -6.17 -5.24
C SER A 928 -40.06 -4.85 -6.00
N THR A 929 -38.93 -4.66 -6.67
CA THR A 929 -38.76 -3.65 -7.72
C THR A 929 -37.96 -4.28 -8.84
N ALA A 930 -38.63 -4.50 -9.98
CA ALA A 930 -37.98 -5.00 -11.18
C ALA A 930 -36.76 -4.11 -11.52
N PRO A 931 -35.60 -4.69 -11.89
CA PRO A 931 -34.44 -3.90 -12.28
C PRO A 931 -34.80 -2.98 -13.44
N ALA A 932 -34.46 -1.70 -13.32
CA ALA A 932 -34.69 -0.73 -14.39
C ALA A 932 -34.01 -1.21 -15.67
N GLN A 933 -34.77 -1.48 -16.73
CA GLN A 933 -34.25 -1.97 -18.01
C GLN A 933 -34.19 -0.80 -19.01
N LEU A 934 -33.09 -0.68 -19.74
CA LEU A 934 -32.91 0.32 -20.80
C LEU A 934 -33.80 -0.02 -22.02
N GLY A 935 -34.57 0.94 -22.52
CA GLY A 935 -35.40 0.81 -23.75
C GLY A 935 -36.69 -0.02 -23.58
N LYS A 936 -37.41 -0.25 -24.69
CA LYS A 936 -38.69 -1.00 -24.68
C LYS A 936 -38.46 -2.48 -25.00
N LYS A 937 -39.11 -3.37 -24.23
CA LYS A 937 -39.03 -4.83 -24.45
C LYS A 937 -39.56 -5.19 -25.84
N GLY A 938 -38.79 -5.98 -26.60
CA GLY A 938 -39.16 -6.45 -27.94
C GLY A 938 -38.89 -5.51 -29.11
N LYS A 939 -38.27 -4.34 -28.88
CA LYS A 939 -37.77 -3.44 -29.94
C LYS A 939 -36.26 -3.29 -29.85
N GLU A 940 -35.62 -2.91 -30.96
CA GLU A 940 -34.21 -2.47 -30.94
C GLU A 940 -34.10 -1.19 -30.10
N PHE A 941 -32.96 -1.06 -29.41
CA PHE A 941 -32.73 0.08 -28.53
C PHE A 941 -32.46 1.34 -29.35
N GLU A 942 -33.18 2.42 -29.01
CA GLU A 942 -32.90 3.77 -29.49
C GLU A 942 -32.86 4.71 -28.29
N PHE A 943 -31.98 5.72 -28.30
CA PHE A 943 -31.92 6.71 -27.21
C PHE A 943 -33.23 7.49 -27.04
N SER A 944 -34.05 7.57 -28.10
CA SER A 944 -35.40 8.15 -28.11
C SER A 944 -36.37 7.47 -27.13
N GLN A 945 -36.10 6.22 -26.76
CA GLN A 945 -36.95 5.40 -25.90
C GLN A 945 -36.72 5.66 -24.41
N LEU A 946 -35.67 6.41 -24.05
CA LEU A 946 -35.33 6.71 -22.67
C LEU A 946 -36.25 7.78 -22.06
N PRO A 947 -36.56 7.69 -20.76
CA PRO A 947 -37.30 8.73 -20.06
C PRO A 947 -36.50 10.02 -19.88
N LEU A 948 -35.17 9.97 -20.05
CA LEU A 948 -34.30 11.14 -20.10
C LEU A 948 -33.95 11.50 -21.55
N LYS A 949 -33.92 12.80 -21.85
CA LYS A 949 -33.49 13.28 -23.17
C LYS A 949 -31.96 13.23 -23.24
N VAL A 950 -31.43 12.40 -24.14
CA VAL A 950 -29.99 12.32 -24.45
C VAL A 950 -29.73 13.15 -25.71
N GLU A 951 -28.88 14.17 -25.59
CA GLU A 951 -28.43 14.99 -26.73
C GLU A 951 -27.00 14.57 -27.13
N PHE A 952 -26.65 14.69 -28.41
CA PHE A 952 -25.31 14.41 -28.92
C PHE A 952 -24.69 15.69 -29.49
N LEU A 953 -23.41 15.88 -29.24
CA LEU A 953 -22.64 17.04 -29.70
C LEU A 953 -21.27 16.61 -30.21
N GLU A 954 -20.79 17.25 -31.26
CA GLU A 954 -19.41 17.19 -31.73
C GLU A 954 -18.59 18.35 -31.15
N CYS A 955 -17.40 18.07 -30.64
CA CYS A 955 -16.52 19.12 -30.11
C CYS A 955 -15.04 18.75 -30.24
N SER A 956 -14.16 19.74 -30.11
CA SER A 956 -12.73 19.55 -29.98
C SER A 956 -12.15 20.48 -28.91
N ALA A 957 -11.69 19.88 -27.81
CA ALA A 957 -11.01 20.60 -26.74
C ALA A 957 -9.63 21.16 -27.16
N LYS A 958 -9.01 20.57 -28.19
CA LYS A 958 -7.70 20.96 -28.74
C LYS A 958 -7.83 22.02 -29.84
N GLY A 959 -8.83 21.89 -30.71
CA GLY A 959 -9.09 22.77 -31.85
C GLY A 959 -8.30 22.39 -33.12
N GLY A 960 -8.76 22.84 -34.29
CA GLY A 960 -8.23 22.42 -35.60
C GLY A 960 -6.86 22.99 -36.03
N ARG A 961 -6.20 23.82 -35.21
CA ARG A 961 -4.88 24.43 -35.52
C ARG A 961 -3.76 24.04 -34.54
N GLY A 962 -3.90 22.92 -33.82
CA GLY A 962 -2.91 22.47 -32.84
C GLY A 962 -2.91 23.28 -31.54
N ASP A 963 -1.79 23.28 -30.81
CA ASP A 963 -1.70 23.78 -29.42
C ASP A 963 -1.94 25.30 -29.28
N ALA A 964 -1.87 26.06 -30.38
CA ALA A 964 -2.20 27.49 -30.46
C ALA A 964 -3.64 27.79 -30.93
N GLY A 965 -4.46 26.77 -31.19
CA GLY A 965 -5.82 26.90 -31.72
C GLY A 965 -6.87 27.28 -30.67
N MET A 966 -7.93 27.97 -31.12
CA MET A 966 -9.17 28.09 -30.34
C MET A 966 -9.89 26.74 -30.31
N ALA A 967 -10.38 26.34 -29.13
CA ALA A 967 -11.16 25.12 -28.99
C ALA A 967 -12.53 25.26 -29.69
N ASP A 968 -13.02 24.15 -30.24
CA ASP A 968 -14.35 24.05 -30.85
C ASP A 968 -15.32 23.45 -29.82
N ILE A 969 -15.76 24.31 -28.89
CA ILE A 969 -16.62 23.95 -27.75
C ILE A 969 -17.82 24.88 -27.58
N GLN A 970 -18.09 25.74 -28.56
CA GLN A 970 -19.14 26.77 -28.48
C GLN A 970 -20.53 26.16 -28.29
N ASP A 971 -20.80 25.02 -28.92
CA ASP A 971 -22.08 24.35 -28.78
C ASP A 971 -22.22 23.62 -27.43
N LEU A 972 -21.11 23.19 -26.82
CA LEU A 972 -21.08 22.72 -25.43
C LEU A 972 -21.39 23.87 -24.47
N GLU A 973 -20.81 25.05 -24.69
CA GLU A 973 -21.08 26.25 -23.89
C GLU A 973 -22.54 26.71 -24.01
N LYS A 974 -23.11 26.71 -25.23
CA LYS A 974 -24.55 26.98 -25.44
C LYS A 974 -25.43 25.97 -24.72
N TRP A 975 -25.05 24.69 -24.73
CA TRP A 975 -25.77 23.65 -24.01
C TRP A 975 -25.70 23.88 -22.50
N LEU A 976 -24.52 24.16 -21.94
CA LEU A 976 -24.35 24.49 -20.52
C LEU A 976 -25.15 25.74 -20.13
N ALA A 977 -25.23 26.74 -21.01
CA ALA A 977 -26.03 27.94 -20.79
C ALA A 977 -27.54 27.66 -20.71
N LYS A 978 -28.04 26.69 -21.48
CA LYS A 978 -29.43 26.21 -21.41
C LYS A 978 -29.71 25.46 -20.10
N ILE A 979 -28.69 24.80 -19.54
CA ILE A 979 -28.81 24.06 -18.28
C ILE A 979 -28.78 24.97 -17.05
N ALA A 980 -28.01 26.07 -17.06
CA ALA A 980 -27.81 26.97 -15.92
C ALA A 980 -29.06 27.75 -15.49
#